data_AF-A0A857NC35-F1
#
_entry.id   AF-A0A857NC35-F1
#
_cell.length_a   1.000
_cell.length_b   1.000
_cell.length_c   1.000
_cell.angle_alpha   90.00
_cell.angle_beta   90.00
_cell.angle_gamma   90.00
#
_symmetry.space_group_name_H-M   'P 1'
#
loop_
_entity.id
_entity.type
_entity.pdbx_description
1 polymer ?
#
loop_
_entity_poly.entity_id
_entity_poly.type
_entity_poly.pdbx_seq_one_letter_code
_entity_poly.pdbx_strand_id
1 'polypeptide(L)'
;MTRFAKVKQESTQDLGELDAKYRLGKADEVEYEIKSKKGLTERLVRQISKRKSEPKWMLEMRLAALKRFEEMPIPKWGGDIGAIKFDEIHYYLRPKMKEVRSWDEVPKEVKATFEKIGVPQAEREYLAGVKSQWDSEVIYGSLKKVLAKKGVVFLSMDEGLRQYPDIVRKYFGTVVPLGDNKLAALNTAVWSGGSFVYVPKGVEVDLPLQAYFRINSENAGQFERTLIVVEEGAKVHYVEGCFLAGTMIETGGGRKVIESITKKDKVLTHLGRLRKVNYLQSREYSGGLYRIKYWGDSTEELVLTEEHPILAVRRVLKNERNGSWKRDWLKPGEINVGDYLTIPVDRETRIREIVGFKVKTWSGKNKGYIEVVRDVPCTPEFFRLVGYYLAEGSISSGSYLNFSFSKYEREYIEDVKRLMKKVFGQEKSHESVHKKNNGISVVFSSVELCQIFENFGKKSYLKQIPEWMVHESEDKQRELLVGWYRGDGNYYRKRHSSGLKEVFRINTTSEKLVRQLRTVLLRLGVVSYINARERGDEGRRMMYTLGVSGEWMVKFGEMVGVEVRMKVNDKKRATKFGFDGDYMYVPVRQIRCEQVRRKRVYNFGVDRDESYVAGGVAVHNCSAPAYTSGSLHAAVVEIVVKAGARCQYTTVQNWYKNVFNLVTKRAWVGEGGEMRWIDGNLGCIAENQKLITPDGVVKIEQIKVGQKVLSYDERKERLVFRRVLAKRNSGRQRVYDVSIGARKIRVTRNHPFYSYRYDSTRPKKLGRYELGFVRADELSKAIVPRTSLDYGKEYGLKKPKLRTEFWSGNQHKNGLRVVREQKSRLKIGDRTTGKLMWLFGYWLGDGDMSIKYGVNEKVVRWAKLGFSCPKDNRARERLMGIMSEVVEASPTERKDGVHVSWSSKELVELFVTNGFVGKAIDRRVPGWVWSLPEEQRIAFVSGYIDADGTVKEGRIDIKSVNKTLLEDVASLLVTLGITSRLFTEFSESREVIIQGYKTVAHGSYRLSFEIDGRFERYIAGVLVDKIKQVSPKVKEQKRLVGRSGIKLGGDVEIARVKFEDVGKELPTWDIEVEGTGNFICEGFIVHNSRLTMKYPACILAGKGAKGETLSIAWAGEGQHQDAGAKMIHLAPKTSSRIISKSISKDGGRASYRGMVQMSKGASGAKSKVVCDALILDDKSRSDTYPVNRIWENEVSLEHEATVSKVGEEQLFYLMSRGISEHEAEAMIVNGFLEPVMKEIPFEYAIEMNRLVNLEMEGSVG
;
A
#
# COMPACT_ATOMS: atom_id res chain seq x y z
N MET A 1 -10.29 47.83 0.67
CA MET A 1 -9.63 47.62 1.98
C MET A 1 -10.57 46.81 2.85
N THR A 2 -10.24 45.56 3.20
CA THR A 2 -11.10 44.77 4.09
C THR A 2 -10.24 43.80 4.91
N ARG A 3 -10.54 43.68 6.20
CA ARG A 3 -9.70 43.03 7.21
C ARG A 3 -9.78 41.50 7.12
N PHE A 4 -8.64 40.82 7.06
CA PHE A 4 -8.57 39.38 7.33
C PHE A 4 -8.61 39.10 8.83
N ALA A 5 -9.62 38.36 9.29
CA ALA A 5 -9.68 37.79 10.63
C ALA A 5 -9.21 36.32 10.60
N LYS A 6 -8.43 35.91 11.60
CA LYS A 6 -7.82 34.58 11.69
C LYS A 6 -8.86 33.51 12.00
N VAL A 7 -8.87 32.41 11.24
CA VAL A 7 -9.51 31.14 11.62
C VAL A 7 -8.44 30.23 12.24
N LYS A 8 -8.76 29.60 13.38
CA LYS A 8 -7.86 28.65 14.08
C LYS A 8 -7.74 27.34 13.30
N GLN A 9 -6.53 26.78 13.22
CA GLN A 9 -6.34 25.37 12.87
C GLN A 9 -6.61 24.51 14.11
N GLU A 10 -7.51 23.53 14.00
CA GLU A 10 -7.67 22.46 14.99
C GLU A 10 -6.81 21.23 14.62
N SER A 11 -6.54 20.38 15.60
CA SER A 11 -5.41 19.46 15.66
C SER A 11 -5.55 18.18 14.82
N THR A 12 -4.49 17.84 14.08
CA THR A 12 -4.38 16.63 13.23
C THR A 12 -3.87 15.39 13.99
N GLN A 13 -4.31 15.15 15.23
CA GLN A 13 -3.67 14.18 16.13
C GLN A 13 -4.22 12.72 16.09
N ASP A 14 -5.44 12.47 15.63
CA ASP A 14 -6.09 11.14 15.73
C ASP A 14 -6.04 10.24 14.47
N LEU A 15 -5.27 10.60 13.45
CA LEU A 15 -5.20 9.83 12.19
C LEU A 15 -4.18 8.67 12.22
N GLY A 16 -3.43 8.49 13.32
CA GLY A 16 -2.25 7.61 13.35
C GLY A 16 -2.47 6.12 13.62
N GLU A 17 -3.58 5.70 14.25
CA GLU A 17 -3.73 4.32 14.77
C GLU A 17 -4.54 3.36 13.87
N LEU A 18 -5.28 3.87 12.88
CA LEU A 18 -6.28 3.06 12.16
C LEU A 18 -5.74 2.26 10.97
N ASP A 19 -4.58 2.61 10.41
CA ASP A 19 -4.07 2.04 9.13
C ASP A 19 -3.26 0.74 9.31
N ALA A 20 -3.00 0.31 10.55
CA ALA A 20 -2.10 -0.79 10.89
C ALA A 20 -2.64 -2.22 10.60
N LYS A 21 -3.85 -2.36 10.03
CA LYS A 21 -4.58 -3.65 9.95
C LYS A 21 -4.77 -4.25 8.55
N TYR A 22 -4.56 -3.50 7.47
CA TYR A 22 -4.60 -4.06 6.11
C TYR A 22 -3.21 -4.60 5.72
N ARG A 23 -3.06 -5.92 5.63
CA ARG A 23 -1.81 -6.62 5.25
C ARG A 23 -2.09 -7.74 4.26
N LEU A 24 -1.30 -7.79 3.19
CA LEU A 24 -1.41 -8.78 2.12
C LEU A 24 -0.01 -9.09 1.57
N GLY A 25 0.41 -10.37 1.62
CA GLY A 25 1.67 -10.85 1.03
C GLY A 25 2.56 -11.68 1.96
N LYS A 26 2.37 -13.01 1.98
CA LYS A 26 3.33 -13.98 2.55
C LYS A 26 3.54 -15.13 1.55
N ALA A 27 4.77 -15.64 1.46
CA ALA A 27 5.02 -16.98 0.93
C ALA A 27 4.56 -18.04 1.94
N ASP A 28 4.18 -19.23 1.47
CA ASP A 28 3.69 -20.30 2.34
C ASP A 28 4.71 -21.43 2.48
N GLU A 29 4.84 -21.98 3.70
CA GLU A 29 5.67 -23.15 3.97
C GLU A 29 5.07 -24.37 3.23
N VAL A 30 5.71 -24.77 2.13
CA VAL A 30 5.36 -25.97 1.36
C VAL A 30 6.49 -26.98 1.47
N GLU A 31 6.21 -28.14 2.04
CA GLU A 31 7.16 -29.25 2.02
C GLU A 31 7.22 -29.90 0.63
N TYR A 32 8.42 -30.01 0.07
CA TYR A 32 8.65 -30.71 -1.19
C TYR A 32 8.97 -32.18 -0.93
N GLU A 33 8.28 -33.07 -1.63
CA GLU A 33 8.60 -34.49 -1.70
C GLU A 33 9.94 -34.68 -2.41
N ILE A 34 10.15 -33.87 -3.47
CA ILE A 34 11.28 -33.94 -4.38
C ILE A 34 11.74 -32.53 -4.73
N LYS A 35 13.01 -32.25 -4.46
CA LYS A 35 13.77 -31.17 -5.08
C LYS A 35 14.79 -31.80 -6.01
N SER A 36 14.70 -31.52 -7.32
CA SER A 36 15.71 -31.96 -8.29
C SER A 36 17.10 -31.42 -7.93
N LYS A 37 18.17 -32.12 -8.33
CA LYS A 37 19.51 -31.49 -8.32
C LYS A 37 19.52 -30.31 -9.30
N LYS A 38 20.39 -29.34 -9.04
CA LYS A 38 20.60 -28.20 -9.95
C LYS A 38 21.13 -28.67 -11.30
N GLY A 39 20.75 -27.96 -12.35
CA GLY A 39 21.17 -28.24 -13.73
C GLY A 39 20.28 -29.23 -14.46
N LEU A 40 20.25 -29.10 -15.78
CA LEU A 40 19.46 -29.93 -16.67
C LEU A 40 20.30 -31.13 -17.11
N THR A 41 19.76 -32.35 -16.96
CA THR A 41 20.46 -33.58 -17.35
C THR A 41 19.51 -34.61 -17.94
N GLU A 42 20.02 -35.50 -18.79
CA GLU A 42 19.24 -36.63 -19.33
C GLU A 42 18.66 -37.51 -18.21
N ARG A 43 19.43 -37.71 -17.14
CA ARG A 43 18.98 -38.42 -15.93
C ARG A 43 17.77 -37.74 -15.30
N LEU A 44 17.75 -36.40 -15.20
CA LEU A 44 16.61 -35.66 -14.68
C LEU A 44 15.38 -35.78 -15.60
N VAL A 45 15.56 -35.67 -16.92
CA VAL A 45 14.48 -35.83 -17.90
C VAL A 45 13.86 -37.23 -17.81
N ARG A 46 14.68 -38.28 -17.78
CA ARG A 46 14.22 -39.68 -17.57
C ARG A 46 13.54 -39.86 -16.21
N GLN A 47 14.00 -39.17 -15.17
CA GLN A 47 13.37 -39.20 -13.84
C GLN A 47 11.99 -38.52 -13.83
N ILE A 48 11.83 -37.36 -14.46
CA ILE A 48 10.54 -36.67 -14.61
C ILE A 48 9.55 -37.59 -15.32
N SER A 49 9.93 -38.10 -16.50
CA SER A 49 9.06 -38.92 -17.34
C SER A 49 8.67 -40.25 -16.69
N LYS A 50 9.63 -40.97 -16.07
CA LYS A 50 9.35 -42.19 -15.29
C LYS A 50 8.41 -41.94 -14.11
N ARG A 51 8.51 -40.78 -13.45
CA ARG A 51 7.67 -40.43 -12.30
C ARG A 51 6.25 -39.98 -12.67
N LYS A 52 6.10 -39.33 -13.82
CA LYS A 52 4.81 -38.92 -14.36
C LYS A 52 4.04 -40.07 -15.04
N SER A 53 4.70 -41.22 -15.23
CA SER A 53 4.22 -42.39 -15.95
C SER A 53 3.81 -42.05 -17.38
N GLU A 54 4.68 -41.31 -18.07
CA GLU A 54 4.43 -40.82 -19.42
C GLU A 54 4.56 -41.93 -20.47
N PRO A 55 3.83 -41.83 -21.61
CA PRO A 55 4.00 -42.75 -22.73
C PRO A 55 5.38 -42.60 -23.37
N LYS A 56 5.90 -43.70 -23.96
CA LYS A 56 7.26 -43.76 -24.53
C LYS A 56 7.58 -42.61 -25.49
N TRP A 57 6.63 -42.22 -26.34
CA TRP A 57 6.80 -41.13 -27.31
C TRP A 57 7.05 -39.76 -26.64
N MET A 58 6.49 -39.53 -25.44
CA MET A 58 6.73 -38.27 -24.70
C MET A 58 8.13 -38.27 -24.10
N LEU A 59 8.62 -39.40 -23.58
CA LEU A 59 10.01 -39.52 -23.15
C LEU A 59 10.97 -39.27 -24.31
N GLU A 60 10.74 -39.90 -25.47
CA GLU A 60 11.53 -39.71 -26.68
C GLU A 60 11.54 -38.23 -27.12
N MET A 61 10.38 -37.55 -27.08
CA MET A 61 10.27 -36.12 -27.39
C MET A 61 10.97 -35.21 -26.37
N ARG A 62 10.88 -35.50 -25.05
CA ARG A 62 11.61 -34.77 -24.01
C ARG A 62 13.13 -34.91 -24.17
N LEU A 63 13.61 -36.11 -24.52
CA LEU A 63 15.04 -36.38 -24.77
C LEU A 63 15.54 -35.69 -26.04
N ALA A 64 14.75 -35.71 -27.12
CA ALA A 64 15.05 -34.95 -28.33
C ALA A 64 15.09 -33.43 -28.06
N ALA A 65 14.18 -32.92 -27.24
CA ALA A 65 14.16 -31.52 -26.82
C ALA A 65 15.35 -31.13 -25.94
N LEU A 66 15.82 -32.03 -25.05
CA LEU A 66 17.06 -31.83 -24.29
C LEU A 66 18.27 -31.69 -25.22
N LYS A 67 18.46 -32.64 -26.13
CA LYS A 67 19.55 -32.59 -27.10
C LYS A 67 19.49 -31.31 -27.93
N ARG A 68 18.28 -30.89 -28.35
CA ARG A 68 18.08 -29.65 -29.10
C ARG A 68 18.36 -28.40 -28.27
N PHE A 69 18.03 -28.40 -26.98
CA PHE A 69 18.40 -27.33 -26.05
C PHE A 69 19.92 -27.20 -25.93
N GLU A 70 20.65 -28.30 -25.85
CA GLU A 70 22.13 -28.33 -25.78
C GLU A 70 22.76 -27.81 -27.09
N GLU A 71 22.30 -28.31 -28.25
CA GLU A 71 22.78 -27.89 -29.59
C GLU A 71 22.47 -26.42 -29.94
N MET A 72 21.36 -25.87 -29.46
CA MET A 72 20.91 -24.53 -29.85
C MET A 72 21.75 -23.42 -29.20
N PRO A 73 22.20 -22.39 -29.95
CA PRO A 73 22.76 -21.19 -29.35
C PRO A 73 21.71 -20.43 -28.55
N ILE A 74 22.14 -19.58 -27.62
CA ILE A 74 21.26 -18.62 -26.96
C ILE A 74 20.62 -17.73 -28.05
N PRO A 75 19.29 -17.52 -28.04
CA PRO A 75 18.61 -16.62 -28.97
C PRO A 75 19.27 -15.24 -29.04
N LYS A 76 19.72 -14.83 -30.24
CA LYS A 76 20.25 -13.48 -30.50
C LYS A 76 19.16 -12.43 -30.71
N TRP A 77 17.90 -12.75 -30.41
CA TRP A 77 16.73 -11.89 -30.63
C TRP A 77 16.02 -11.61 -29.30
N GLY A 78 15.64 -10.34 -29.07
CA GLY A 78 15.04 -9.87 -27.82
C GLY A 78 16.05 -9.21 -26.87
N GLY A 79 15.72 -9.18 -25.57
CA GLY A 79 16.59 -8.67 -24.51
C GLY A 79 17.76 -9.61 -24.17
N ASP A 80 18.78 -9.10 -23.48
CA ASP A 80 19.96 -9.89 -23.10
C ASP A 80 19.66 -10.89 -21.97
N ILE A 81 19.65 -12.16 -22.33
CA ILE A 81 19.44 -13.31 -21.44
C ILE A 81 20.75 -14.05 -21.09
N GLY A 82 21.92 -13.52 -21.47
CA GLY A 82 23.23 -14.12 -21.19
C GLY A 82 23.59 -14.23 -19.70
N ALA A 83 22.89 -13.49 -18.83
CA ALA A 83 23.03 -13.58 -17.39
C ALA A 83 22.38 -14.83 -16.75
N ILE A 84 21.58 -15.60 -17.51
CA ILE A 84 20.86 -16.78 -16.99
C ILE A 84 21.81 -17.97 -16.87
N LYS A 85 22.10 -18.38 -15.65
CA LYS A 85 22.86 -19.60 -15.34
C LYS A 85 21.94 -20.81 -15.26
N PHE A 86 21.68 -21.43 -16.41
CA PHE A 86 20.85 -22.63 -16.52
C PHE A 86 21.29 -23.75 -15.54
N ASP A 87 22.59 -23.97 -15.37
CA ASP A 87 23.12 -25.02 -14.47
C ASP A 87 22.85 -24.79 -12.98
N GLU A 88 22.48 -23.58 -12.55
CA GLU A 88 22.19 -23.28 -11.14
C GLU A 88 20.70 -23.43 -10.77
N ILE A 89 19.82 -23.73 -11.75
CA ILE A 89 18.36 -23.78 -11.59
C ILE A 89 17.88 -25.17 -11.14
N HIS A 90 16.86 -25.21 -10.27
CA HIS A 90 16.08 -26.41 -9.97
C HIS A 90 14.91 -26.53 -10.97
N TYR A 91 15.02 -27.49 -11.89
CA TYR A 91 14.09 -27.63 -13.01
C TYR A 91 12.79 -28.40 -12.71
N TYR A 92 12.72 -29.10 -11.59
CA TYR A 92 11.54 -29.82 -11.16
C TYR A 92 11.44 -29.87 -9.62
N LEU A 93 10.31 -29.42 -9.08
CA LEU A 93 10.03 -29.26 -7.65
C LEU A 93 8.63 -29.78 -7.37
N ARG A 94 8.52 -30.98 -6.80
CA ARG A 94 7.21 -31.57 -6.49
C ARG A 94 6.86 -31.36 -5.01
N PRO A 95 5.79 -30.61 -4.68
CA PRO A 95 5.27 -30.53 -3.32
C PRO A 95 4.79 -31.91 -2.85
N LYS A 96 4.76 -32.18 -1.54
CA LYS A 96 4.22 -33.43 -0.94
C LYS A 96 2.70 -33.62 -1.13
N MET A 97 2.03 -32.67 -1.76
CA MET A 97 0.59 -32.65 -1.94
C MET A 97 0.18 -33.47 -3.16
N LYS A 98 -0.95 -34.17 -3.08
CA LYS A 98 -1.60 -34.81 -4.23
C LYS A 98 -2.60 -33.83 -4.84
N GLU A 99 -2.79 -33.87 -6.16
CA GLU A 99 -3.87 -33.13 -6.83
C GLU A 99 -5.23 -33.60 -6.30
N VAL A 100 -6.10 -32.66 -5.94
CA VAL A 100 -7.45 -32.93 -5.42
C VAL A 100 -8.52 -32.28 -6.28
N ARG A 101 -9.66 -32.97 -6.41
CA ARG A 101 -10.79 -32.55 -7.27
C ARG A 101 -11.93 -31.91 -6.47
N SER A 102 -11.97 -32.13 -5.15
CA SER A 102 -12.86 -31.39 -4.24
C SER A 102 -12.07 -30.27 -3.54
N TRP A 103 -12.71 -29.13 -3.31
CA TRP A 103 -12.12 -28.09 -2.47
C TRP A 103 -11.89 -28.58 -1.04
N ASP A 104 -12.80 -29.40 -0.50
CA ASP A 104 -12.74 -29.83 0.90
C ASP A 104 -11.50 -30.69 1.19
N GLU A 105 -10.96 -31.35 0.17
CA GLU A 105 -9.73 -32.15 0.21
C GLU A 105 -8.44 -31.30 0.08
N VAL A 106 -8.53 -30.02 -0.33
CA VAL A 106 -7.36 -29.13 -0.44
C VAL A 106 -6.75 -28.88 0.96
N PRO A 107 -5.42 -29.04 1.14
CA PRO A 107 -4.75 -28.77 2.40
C PRO A 107 -5.01 -27.36 2.95
N LYS A 108 -5.05 -27.22 4.29
CA LYS A 108 -5.47 -25.98 4.96
C LYS A 108 -4.51 -24.81 4.68
N GLU A 109 -3.23 -25.10 4.50
CA GLU A 109 -2.19 -24.12 4.16
C GLU A 109 -2.48 -23.48 2.80
N VAL A 110 -2.85 -24.31 1.81
CA VAL A 110 -3.20 -23.88 0.45
C VAL A 110 -4.53 -23.09 0.45
N LYS A 111 -5.57 -23.61 1.12
CA LYS A 111 -6.86 -22.90 1.27
C LYS A 111 -6.67 -21.50 1.82
N ALA A 112 -5.90 -21.39 2.90
CA ALA A 112 -5.58 -20.15 3.57
C ALA A 112 -4.76 -19.18 2.70
N THR A 113 -4.26 -19.58 1.52
CA THR A 113 -3.64 -18.64 0.57
C THR A 113 -4.56 -18.23 -0.55
N PHE A 114 -5.36 -19.13 -1.09
CA PHE A 114 -6.49 -18.76 -1.95
C PHE A 114 -7.38 -17.70 -1.27
N GLU A 115 -7.59 -17.85 0.04
CA GLU A 115 -8.26 -16.89 0.93
C GLU A 115 -7.55 -15.53 1.05
N LYS A 116 -6.23 -15.44 0.85
CA LYS A 116 -5.45 -14.19 0.87
C LYS A 116 -5.27 -13.54 -0.50
N ILE A 117 -5.27 -14.31 -1.59
CA ILE A 117 -5.04 -13.79 -2.96
C ILE A 117 -6.33 -13.30 -3.66
N GLY A 118 -7.43 -13.13 -2.93
CA GLY A 118 -8.72 -12.68 -3.51
C GLY A 118 -9.56 -13.79 -4.17
N VAL A 119 -8.95 -14.93 -4.54
CA VAL A 119 -9.60 -16.09 -5.18
C VAL A 119 -10.19 -17.13 -4.18
N PRO A 120 -11.25 -16.82 -3.41
CA PRO A 120 -12.12 -17.89 -2.89
C PRO A 120 -13.54 -18.03 -3.46
N GLN A 121 -13.86 -19.31 -3.69
CA GLN A 121 -15.17 -19.96 -3.78
C GLN A 121 -16.01 -19.64 -5.03
N ALA A 122 -16.40 -18.39 -5.27
CA ALA A 122 -17.30 -18.05 -6.39
C ALA A 122 -16.78 -18.43 -7.77
N GLU A 123 -15.47 -18.36 -7.96
CA GLU A 123 -14.83 -18.77 -9.21
C GLU A 123 -15.12 -20.24 -9.56
N ARG A 124 -15.29 -21.13 -8.57
CA ARG A 124 -15.59 -22.56 -8.81
C ARG A 124 -16.99 -22.78 -9.37
N GLU A 125 -17.96 -21.96 -8.97
CA GLU A 125 -19.33 -22.00 -9.48
C GLU A 125 -19.59 -21.05 -10.64
N TYR A 126 -18.69 -20.09 -10.92
CA TYR A 126 -18.78 -19.21 -12.09
C TYR A 126 -18.11 -19.76 -13.33
N LEU A 127 -16.92 -20.30 -13.18
CA LEU A 127 -16.06 -20.58 -14.32
C LEU A 127 -16.49 -21.86 -15.00
N ALA A 128 -16.16 -21.98 -16.27
CA ALA A 128 -16.29 -23.25 -16.97
C ALA A 128 -15.51 -24.35 -16.22
N GLY A 129 -14.35 -23.97 -15.68
CA GLY A 129 -13.58 -24.67 -14.67
C GLY A 129 -12.38 -23.81 -14.21
N VAL A 130 -11.72 -24.25 -13.14
CA VAL A 130 -10.59 -23.59 -12.47
C VAL A 130 -9.43 -24.57 -12.33
N LYS A 131 -8.20 -24.11 -12.57
CA LYS A 131 -6.98 -24.83 -12.16
C LYS A 131 -5.99 -23.94 -11.43
N SER A 132 -5.16 -24.53 -10.57
CA SER A 132 -4.11 -23.78 -9.87
C SER A 132 -2.84 -24.61 -9.74
N GLN A 133 -1.73 -23.99 -10.13
CA GLN A 133 -0.40 -24.57 -10.15
C GLN A 133 0.51 -23.93 -9.10
N TRP A 134 1.28 -24.78 -8.44
CA TRP A 134 2.28 -24.41 -7.45
C TRP A 134 3.62 -25.02 -7.85
N ASP A 135 4.59 -24.16 -8.20
CA ASP A 135 5.88 -24.54 -8.78
C ASP A 135 5.71 -25.51 -9.98
N SER A 136 6.03 -26.80 -9.83
CA SER A 136 5.99 -27.78 -10.94
C SER A 136 4.70 -28.60 -11.07
N GLU A 137 3.74 -28.51 -10.14
CA GLU A 137 2.57 -29.41 -10.12
C GLU A 137 1.24 -28.65 -9.93
N VAL A 138 0.17 -29.19 -10.52
CA VAL A 138 -1.19 -28.68 -10.33
C VAL A 138 -1.76 -29.28 -9.05
N ILE A 139 -2.21 -28.43 -8.12
CA ILE A 139 -2.67 -28.86 -6.79
C ILE A 139 -4.19 -28.83 -6.64
N TYR A 140 -4.90 -28.10 -7.50
CA TYR A 140 -6.35 -28.02 -7.51
C TYR A 140 -6.89 -27.91 -8.93
N GLY A 141 -7.95 -28.66 -9.23
CA GLY A 141 -8.66 -28.57 -10.51
C GLY A 141 -10.13 -28.98 -10.42
N SER A 142 -11.01 -28.14 -10.98
CA SER A 142 -12.46 -28.41 -11.02
C SER A 142 -13.09 -27.91 -12.32
N LEU A 143 -13.84 -28.76 -13.02
CA LEU A 143 -14.62 -28.43 -14.22
C LEU A 143 -16.12 -28.67 -13.96
N LYS A 144 -16.99 -27.79 -14.46
CA LYS A 144 -18.45 -27.95 -14.30
C LYS A 144 -18.97 -29.18 -15.02
N LYS A 145 -19.74 -30.01 -14.30
CA LYS A 145 -20.43 -31.21 -14.83
C LYS A 145 -21.26 -30.95 -16.10
N VAL A 146 -21.80 -29.73 -16.28
CA VAL A 146 -22.59 -29.36 -17.47
C VAL A 146 -21.72 -29.22 -18.73
N LEU A 147 -20.50 -28.71 -18.59
CA LEU A 147 -19.57 -28.55 -19.72
C LEU A 147 -18.83 -29.85 -20.04
N ALA A 148 -18.51 -30.64 -19.01
CA ALA A 148 -18.08 -32.03 -19.18
C ALA A 148 -19.13 -32.85 -19.96
N LYS A 149 -20.44 -32.67 -19.68
CA LYS A 149 -21.54 -33.26 -20.46
C LYS A 149 -21.65 -32.74 -21.90
N LYS A 150 -21.20 -31.52 -22.19
CA LYS A 150 -21.03 -30.99 -23.56
C LYS A 150 -19.71 -31.45 -24.21
N GLY A 151 -18.93 -32.34 -23.57
CA GLY A 151 -17.64 -32.84 -24.05
C GLY A 151 -16.46 -31.88 -23.90
N VAL A 152 -16.63 -30.74 -23.24
CA VAL A 152 -15.52 -29.82 -22.94
C VAL A 152 -14.59 -30.49 -21.93
N VAL A 153 -13.29 -30.51 -22.24
CA VAL A 153 -12.24 -31.00 -21.35
C VAL A 153 -11.49 -29.80 -20.79
N PHE A 154 -11.32 -29.76 -19.47
CA PHE A 154 -10.39 -28.84 -18.80
C PHE A 154 -9.63 -29.59 -17.71
N LEU A 155 -8.41 -30.00 -18.05
CA LEU A 155 -7.54 -30.84 -17.25
C LEU A 155 -6.19 -30.14 -17.04
N SER A 156 -5.33 -30.68 -16.18
CA SER A 156 -3.92 -30.28 -16.18
C SER A 156 -3.27 -30.85 -17.44
N MET A 157 -2.16 -30.28 -17.90
CA MET A 157 -1.45 -30.83 -19.06
C MET A 157 -1.00 -32.28 -18.80
N ASP A 158 -0.63 -32.58 -17.55
CA ASP A 158 -0.33 -33.92 -17.04
C ASP A 158 -1.54 -34.88 -17.09
N GLU A 159 -2.72 -34.46 -16.62
CA GLU A 159 -3.95 -35.24 -16.74
C GLU A 159 -4.39 -35.42 -18.19
N GLY A 160 -4.27 -34.38 -19.03
CA GLY A 160 -4.61 -34.41 -20.45
C GLY A 160 -3.78 -35.43 -21.21
N LEU A 161 -2.46 -35.45 -21.00
CA LEU A 161 -1.57 -36.45 -21.60
C LEU A 161 -1.91 -37.88 -21.19
N ARG A 162 -2.38 -38.09 -19.95
CA ARG A 162 -2.71 -39.42 -19.43
C ARG A 162 -4.11 -39.90 -19.85
N GLN A 163 -5.10 -39.01 -19.87
CA GLN A 163 -6.51 -39.34 -20.13
C GLN A 163 -6.90 -39.23 -21.61
N TYR A 164 -6.25 -38.33 -22.36
CA TYR A 164 -6.50 -38.09 -23.79
C TYR A 164 -5.20 -38.15 -24.61
N PRO A 165 -4.40 -39.24 -24.49
CA PRO A 165 -3.07 -39.34 -25.08
C PRO A 165 -3.09 -39.13 -26.60
N ASP A 166 -4.13 -39.57 -27.31
CA ASP A 166 -4.21 -39.44 -28.77
C ASP A 166 -4.49 -37.99 -29.22
N ILE A 167 -5.35 -37.26 -28.49
CA ILE A 167 -5.62 -35.84 -28.77
C ILE A 167 -4.38 -35.00 -28.43
N VAL A 168 -3.74 -35.28 -27.28
CA VAL A 168 -2.51 -34.59 -26.89
C VAL A 168 -1.38 -34.90 -27.87
N ARG A 169 -1.13 -36.17 -28.24
CA ARG A 169 -0.12 -36.56 -29.23
C ARG A 169 -0.36 -35.92 -30.61
N LYS A 170 -1.62 -35.67 -30.98
CA LYS A 170 -1.99 -35.02 -32.25
C LYS A 170 -1.69 -33.52 -32.28
N TYR A 171 -1.70 -32.83 -31.15
CA TYR A 171 -1.62 -31.35 -31.11
C TYR A 171 -0.43 -30.79 -30.31
N PHE A 172 0.11 -31.53 -29.35
CA PHE A 172 1.18 -31.07 -28.47
C PHE A 172 2.49 -30.85 -29.25
N GLY A 173 3.05 -29.65 -29.17
CA GLY A 173 4.24 -29.28 -29.94
C GLY A 173 4.01 -29.13 -31.44
N THR A 174 2.76 -29.06 -31.90
CA THR A 174 2.48 -28.76 -33.32
C THR A 174 2.51 -27.26 -33.61
N VAL A 175 2.21 -26.42 -32.62
CA VAL A 175 2.19 -24.95 -32.77
C VAL A 175 3.48 -24.33 -32.23
N VAL A 176 4.01 -24.88 -31.13
CA VAL A 176 5.33 -24.56 -30.56
C VAL A 176 6.21 -25.82 -30.58
N PRO A 177 6.85 -26.14 -31.72
CA PRO A 177 7.69 -27.33 -31.85
C PRO A 177 8.96 -27.25 -31.00
N LEU A 178 9.56 -28.40 -30.68
CA LEU A 178 10.81 -28.48 -29.91
C LEU A 178 11.99 -27.76 -30.59
N GLY A 179 11.91 -27.52 -31.90
CA GLY A 179 12.88 -26.77 -32.69
C GLY A 179 12.59 -25.27 -32.86
N ASP A 180 11.57 -24.72 -32.19
CA ASP A 180 11.15 -23.31 -32.32
C ASP A 180 12.25 -22.34 -31.85
N ASN A 181 12.70 -22.53 -30.61
CA ASN A 181 13.77 -21.74 -29.98
C ASN A 181 14.30 -22.47 -28.73
N LYS A 182 15.46 -22.04 -28.20
CA LYS A 182 16.10 -22.70 -27.05
C LYS A 182 15.20 -22.76 -25.80
N LEU A 183 14.35 -21.76 -25.55
CA LEU A 183 13.43 -21.77 -24.39
C LEU A 183 12.22 -22.68 -24.60
N ALA A 184 11.71 -22.80 -25.84
CA ALA A 184 10.71 -23.80 -26.20
C ALA A 184 11.27 -25.23 -26.13
N ALA A 185 12.53 -25.44 -26.52
CA ALA A 185 13.24 -26.71 -26.32
C ALA A 185 13.39 -27.03 -24.83
N LEU A 186 13.82 -26.05 -24.01
CA LEU A 186 13.92 -26.18 -22.56
C LEU A 186 12.58 -26.57 -21.93
N ASN A 187 11.52 -25.80 -22.21
CA ASN A 187 10.18 -26.11 -21.73
C ASN A 187 9.76 -27.52 -22.19
N THR A 188 9.93 -27.88 -23.47
CA THR A 188 9.58 -29.23 -23.95
C THR A 188 10.35 -30.35 -23.21
N ALA A 189 11.61 -30.13 -22.81
CA ALA A 189 12.38 -31.10 -22.04
C ALA A 189 11.84 -31.30 -20.62
N VAL A 190 11.50 -30.22 -19.89
CA VAL A 190 11.18 -30.26 -18.45
C VAL A 190 9.76 -29.82 -18.06
N TRP A 191 8.85 -29.62 -19.01
CA TRP A 191 7.53 -29.04 -18.73
C TRP A 191 6.80 -29.76 -17.58
N SER A 192 6.16 -28.95 -16.75
CA SER A 192 5.58 -29.39 -15.50
C SER A 192 4.36 -28.54 -15.15
N GLY A 193 3.19 -29.17 -15.06
CA GLY A 193 1.92 -28.45 -14.95
C GLY A 193 1.50 -27.75 -16.24
N GLY A 194 0.59 -26.79 -16.11
CA GLY A 194 -0.14 -26.14 -17.18
C GLY A 194 -1.54 -26.72 -17.40
N SER A 195 -2.27 -26.12 -18.33
CA SER A 195 -3.69 -26.43 -18.58
C SER A 195 -3.90 -27.09 -19.94
N PHE A 196 -4.66 -28.19 -19.98
CA PHE A 196 -5.19 -28.77 -21.22
C PHE A 196 -6.67 -28.42 -21.36
N VAL A 197 -7.01 -27.64 -22.38
CA VAL A 197 -8.39 -27.27 -22.74
C VAL A 197 -8.73 -27.93 -24.09
N TYR A 198 -9.86 -28.61 -24.18
CA TYR A 198 -10.44 -29.04 -25.45
C TYR A 198 -11.93 -28.68 -25.49
N VAL A 199 -12.35 -27.93 -26.50
CA VAL A 199 -13.74 -27.50 -26.71
C VAL A 199 -14.28 -28.15 -27.99
N PRO A 200 -15.30 -29.04 -27.93
CA PRO A 200 -15.81 -29.75 -29.10
C PRO A 200 -16.55 -28.87 -30.11
N LYS A 201 -16.74 -29.41 -31.32
CA LYS A 201 -17.41 -28.75 -32.45
C LYS A 201 -18.78 -28.17 -32.06
N GLY A 202 -19.00 -26.90 -32.41
CA GLY A 202 -20.24 -26.16 -32.16
C GLY A 202 -20.52 -25.79 -30.71
N VAL A 203 -19.60 -26.02 -29.77
CA VAL A 203 -19.82 -25.72 -28.35
C VAL A 203 -19.42 -24.28 -28.03
N GLU A 204 -20.40 -23.45 -27.69
CA GLU A 204 -20.16 -22.15 -27.08
C GLU A 204 -19.93 -22.30 -25.56
N VAL A 205 -18.80 -21.77 -25.10
CA VAL A 205 -18.42 -21.68 -23.68
C VAL A 205 -18.61 -20.22 -23.24
N ASP A 206 -19.88 -19.86 -22.96
CA ASP A 206 -20.34 -18.52 -22.59
C ASP A 206 -19.62 -17.91 -21.37
N LEU A 207 -19.02 -18.77 -20.53
CA LEU A 207 -18.39 -18.42 -19.26
C LEU A 207 -16.89 -18.72 -19.32
N PRO A 208 -16.05 -17.82 -18.83
CA PRO A 208 -14.61 -18.02 -18.92
C PRO A 208 -14.09 -19.27 -18.18
N LEU A 209 -13.01 -19.84 -18.69
CA LEU A 209 -12.11 -20.75 -17.96
C LEU A 209 -11.09 -19.92 -17.16
N GLN A 210 -10.36 -20.50 -16.21
CA GLN A 210 -9.31 -19.76 -15.52
C GLN A 210 -8.23 -20.70 -14.99
N ALA A 211 -6.99 -20.22 -14.94
CA ALA A 211 -5.97 -20.84 -14.12
C ALA A 211 -5.07 -19.82 -13.46
N TYR A 212 -4.71 -20.13 -12.21
CA TYR A 212 -3.79 -19.37 -11.38
C TYR A 212 -2.42 -20.07 -11.36
N PHE A 213 -1.35 -19.30 -11.53
CA PHE A 213 0.02 -19.82 -11.60
C PHE A 213 0.88 -19.15 -10.52
N ARG A 214 1.64 -19.95 -9.77
CA ARG A 214 2.46 -19.45 -8.66
C ARG A 214 3.82 -20.15 -8.54
N ILE A 215 4.87 -19.34 -8.45
CA ILE A 215 6.19 -19.72 -7.95
C ILE A 215 6.24 -19.51 -6.44
N ASN A 216 6.74 -20.50 -5.70
CA ASN A 216 6.87 -20.45 -4.24
C ASN A 216 8.25 -20.93 -3.75
N SER A 217 9.10 -21.50 -4.62
CA SER A 217 10.47 -21.96 -4.32
C SER A 217 11.59 -21.05 -4.83
N GLU A 218 12.64 -20.89 -4.03
CA GLU A 218 13.87 -20.20 -4.42
C GLU A 218 14.68 -20.95 -5.49
N ASN A 219 15.23 -20.21 -6.47
CA ASN A 219 15.99 -20.75 -7.61
C ASN A 219 15.22 -21.84 -8.39
N ALA A 220 13.89 -21.77 -8.38
CA ALA A 220 13.01 -22.60 -9.17
C ALA A 220 12.94 -22.10 -10.61
N GLY A 221 12.80 -23.04 -11.54
CA GLY A 221 12.25 -22.74 -12.85
C GLY A 221 10.79 -23.20 -12.91
N GLN A 222 9.90 -22.32 -13.39
CA GLN A 222 8.52 -22.68 -13.70
C GLN A 222 8.36 -22.80 -15.23
N PHE A 223 7.88 -23.97 -15.65
CA PHE A 223 7.80 -24.41 -17.05
C PHE A 223 6.42 -25.02 -17.33
N GLU A 224 5.34 -24.31 -17.02
CA GLU A 224 4.01 -24.79 -17.40
C GLU A 224 3.88 -24.88 -18.93
N ARG A 225 3.03 -25.80 -19.39
CA ARG A 225 2.64 -25.88 -20.79
C ARG A 225 1.14 -25.94 -20.91
N THR A 226 0.56 -24.90 -21.51
CA THR A 226 -0.87 -24.80 -21.73
C THR A 226 -1.19 -25.10 -23.19
N LEU A 227 -2.07 -26.07 -23.42
CA LEU A 227 -2.56 -26.47 -24.74
C LEU A 227 -4.07 -26.27 -24.79
N ILE A 228 -4.53 -25.39 -25.67
CA ILE A 228 -5.95 -25.09 -25.88
C ILE A 228 -6.35 -25.50 -27.30
N VAL A 229 -7.34 -26.37 -27.44
CA VAL A 229 -7.89 -26.79 -28.73
C VAL A 229 -9.37 -26.42 -28.78
N VAL A 230 -9.75 -25.63 -29.78
CA VAL A 230 -11.10 -25.13 -29.99
C VAL A 230 -11.57 -25.66 -31.34
N GLU A 231 -12.41 -26.69 -31.33
CA GLU A 231 -12.90 -27.36 -32.54
C GLU A 231 -13.92 -26.50 -33.31
N GLU A 232 -14.31 -26.95 -34.50
CA GLU A 232 -15.02 -26.16 -35.50
C GLU A 232 -16.28 -25.45 -34.96
N GLY A 233 -16.42 -24.15 -35.22
CA GLY A 233 -17.56 -23.34 -34.75
C GLY A 233 -17.69 -23.16 -33.24
N ALA A 234 -16.72 -23.62 -32.43
CA ALA A 234 -16.74 -23.49 -30.97
C ALA A 234 -16.12 -22.18 -30.48
N LYS A 235 -16.41 -21.75 -29.24
CA LYS A 235 -15.97 -20.45 -28.70
C LYS A 235 -15.61 -20.51 -27.22
N VAL A 236 -14.53 -19.83 -26.80
CA VAL A 236 -14.04 -19.82 -25.41
C VAL A 236 -13.31 -18.53 -24.99
N HIS A 237 -13.36 -18.20 -23.69
CA HIS A 237 -12.75 -17.02 -23.04
C HIS A 237 -12.15 -17.39 -21.65
N TYR A 238 -11.45 -16.47 -20.94
CA TYR A 238 -10.63 -16.80 -19.74
C TYR A 238 -10.49 -15.59 -18.72
N VAL A 239 -11.20 -15.55 -17.54
CA VAL A 239 -11.53 -14.35 -16.65
C VAL A 239 -12.17 -14.69 -15.22
N GLU A 240 -12.86 -13.74 -14.47
CA GLU A 240 -13.29 -13.70 -13.01
C GLU A 240 -14.73 -13.06 -12.65
N GLY A 241 -15.03 -12.31 -11.51
CA GLY A 241 -16.42 -11.80 -11.14
C GLY A 241 -16.79 -10.90 -9.86
N CYS A 242 -18.11 -10.52 -9.64
CA CYS A 242 -18.76 -9.63 -8.58
C CYS A 242 -20.32 -9.80 -8.14
N PHE A 243 -20.88 -8.90 -7.24
CA PHE A 243 -22.05 -8.82 -6.23
C PHE A 243 -23.57 -8.65 -6.68
N LEU A 244 -24.71 -8.84 -5.93
CA LEU A 244 -26.16 -8.93 -6.39
C LEU A 244 -27.13 -7.68 -6.47
N ALA A 245 -28.18 -7.72 -7.34
CA ALA A 245 -29.29 -6.72 -7.59
C ALA A 245 -30.44 -6.64 -6.57
N GLY A 246 -31.11 -5.47 -6.48
CA GLY A 246 -32.20 -5.17 -5.54
C GLY A 246 -31.72 -4.93 -4.11
N THR A 247 -30.41 -5.08 -3.87
CA THR A 247 -29.73 -4.92 -2.60
C THR A 247 -29.79 -3.46 -2.16
N MET A 248 -30.27 -3.19 -0.94
CA MET A 248 -30.35 -1.83 -0.41
C MET A 248 -28.99 -1.36 0.12
N ILE A 249 -28.53 -0.21 -0.36
CA ILE A 249 -27.27 0.44 0.00
C ILE A 249 -27.55 1.67 0.84
N GLU A 250 -26.82 1.86 1.94
CA GLU A 250 -26.89 3.09 2.75
C GLU A 250 -26.17 4.23 2.02
N THR A 251 -26.91 5.29 1.69
CA THR A 251 -26.36 6.52 1.09
C THR A 251 -26.70 7.73 1.96
N GLY A 252 -26.01 8.86 1.78
CA GLY A 252 -26.31 10.10 2.51
C GLY A 252 -27.77 10.52 2.39
N GLY A 253 -28.35 10.45 1.19
CA GLY A 253 -29.77 10.77 0.94
C GLY A 253 -30.78 9.73 1.46
N GLY A 254 -30.32 8.73 2.23
CA GLY A 254 -31.07 7.54 2.61
C GLY A 254 -30.80 6.34 1.71
N ARG A 255 -31.50 5.23 1.95
CA ARG A 255 -31.26 3.98 1.21
C ARG A 255 -31.66 4.07 -0.26
N LYS A 256 -30.84 3.45 -1.11
CA LYS A 256 -31.10 3.24 -2.54
C LYS A 256 -30.88 1.77 -2.90
N VAL A 257 -31.60 1.24 -3.89
CA VAL A 257 -31.27 -0.07 -4.46
C VAL A 257 -29.96 0.03 -5.26
N ILE A 258 -29.14 -1.01 -5.24
CA ILE A 258 -27.78 -1.03 -5.78
C ILE A 258 -27.73 -0.70 -7.28
N GLU A 259 -28.70 -1.15 -8.06
CA GLU A 259 -28.85 -0.83 -9.50
C GLU A 259 -29.19 0.64 -9.77
N SER A 260 -29.62 1.39 -8.76
CA SER A 260 -29.93 2.83 -8.83
C SER A 260 -28.81 3.74 -8.30
N ILE A 261 -27.70 3.16 -7.85
CA ILE A 261 -26.52 3.90 -7.37
C ILE A 261 -25.81 4.57 -8.55
N THR A 262 -25.45 5.84 -8.38
CA THR A 262 -24.75 6.66 -9.38
C THR A 262 -23.43 7.19 -8.85
N LYS A 263 -22.51 7.60 -9.73
CA LYS A 263 -21.26 8.29 -9.33
C LYS A 263 -21.47 9.61 -8.57
N LYS A 264 -22.69 10.15 -8.56
CA LYS A 264 -23.06 11.36 -7.79
C LYS A 264 -23.40 11.04 -6.33
N ASP A 265 -23.73 9.79 -6.04
CA ASP A 265 -24.11 9.36 -4.70
C ASP A 265 -22.90 9.24 -3.77
N LYS A 266 -23.14 9.47 -2.48
CA LYS A 266 -22.20 9.14 -1.42
C LYS A 266 -22.75 8.00 -0.59
N VAL A 267 -21.97 6.94 -0.41
CA VAL A 267 -22.32 5.74 0.35
C VAL A 267 -21.66 5.73 1.72
N LEU A 268 -22.31 5.14 2.72
CA LEU A 268 -21.72 4.92 4.04
C LEU A 268 -20.71 3.77 3.95
N THR A 269 -19.50 3.98 4.46
CA THR A 269 -18.40 2.98 4.42
C THR A 269 -18.25 2.25 5.75
N HIS A 270 -17.40 1.21 5.79
CA HIS A 270 -17.11 0.49 7.04
C HIS A 270 -16.56 1.40 8.15
N LEU A 271 -15.95 2.54 7.81
CA LEU A 271 -15.40 3.50 8.78
C LEU A 271 -16.44 4.51 9.31
N GLY A 272 -17.72 4.34 8.96
CA GLY A 272 -18.79 5.22 9.46
C GLY A 272 -18.81 6.61 8.83
N ARG A 273 -18.29 6.76 7.61
CA ARG A 273 -18.23 8.04 6.87
C ARG A 273 -18.83 7.92 5.47
N LEU A 274 -19.34 9.02 4.91
CA LEU A 274 -19.87 9.04 3.55
C LEU A 274 -18.76 9.29 2.51
N ARG A 275 -18.60 8.38 1.54
CA ARG A 275 -17.63 8.47 0.44
C ARG A 275 -18.31 8.43 -0.93
N LYS A 276 -17.73 9.11 -1.93
CA LYS A 276 -18.25 9.13 -3.31
C LYS A 276 -18.07 7.76 -3.97
N VAL A 277 -19.00 7.44 -4.87
CA VAL A 277 -18.92 6.25 -5.73
C VAL A 277 -18.06 6.56 -6.96
N ASN A 278 -16.98 5.80 -7.15
CA ASN A 278 -15.97 6.02 -8.19
C ASN A 278 -16.39 5.42 -9.56
N TYR A 279 -16.89 4.19 -9.53
CA TYR A 279 -17.34 3.46 -10.71
C TYR A 279 -18.51 2.54 -10.35
N LEU A 280 -19.32 2.19 -11.35
CA LEU A 280 -20.43 1.24 -11.23
C LEU A 280 -20.07 -0.01 -12.04
N GLN A 281 -20.50 -1.18 -11.57
CA GLN A 281 -20.25 -2.48 -12.18
C GLN A 281 -21.57 -3.26 -12.24
N SER A 282 -21.79 -4.03 -13.29
CA SER A 282 -22.81 -5.07 -13.30
C SER A 282 -22.43 -6.22 -14.25
N ARG A 283 -22.86 -7.44 -13.93
CA ARG A 283 -22.71 -8.66 -14.76
C ARG A 283 -23.92 -9.58 -14.55
N GLU A 284 -23.92 -10.80 -15.10
CA GLU A 284 -24.87 -11.85 -14.70
C GLU A 284 -24.23 -12.86 -13.74
N TYR A 285 -25.04 -13.49 -12.88
CA TYR A 285 -24.61 -14.46 -11.87
C TYR A 285 -25.42 -15.76 -11.85
N SER A 286 -24.71 -16.86 -12.05
CA SER A 286 -25.09 -18.22 -11.68
C SER A 286 -24.12 -18.77 -10.61
N GLY A 287 -24.63 -19.16 -9.44
CA GLY A 287 -23.82 -19.65 -8.32
C GLY A 287 -24.54 -19.53 -6.96
N GLY A 288 -23.80 -19.76 -5.88
CA GLY A 288 -24.27 -19.75 -4.51
C GLY A 288 -24.66 -18.35 -4.01
N LEU A 289 -25.97 -18.10 -3.93
CA LEU A 289 -26.50 -16.87 -3.36
C LEU A 289 -26.78 -17.01 -1.87
N TYR A 290 -26.01 -16.32 -1.05
CA TYR A 290 -26.14 -16.35 0.39
C TYR A 290 -27.12 -15.30 0.88
N ARG A 291 -28.08 -15.78 1.68
CA ARG A 291 -29.14 -15.03 2.35
C ARG A 291 -28.93 -15.11 3.85
N ILE A 292 -28.44 -14.03 4.45
CA ILE A 292 -28.08 -13.98 5.88
C ILE A 292 -29.12 -13.12 6.61
N LYS A 293 -29.92 -13.77 7.47
CA LYS A 293 -30.79 -13.09 8.43
C LYS A 293 -30.10 -12.97 9.77
N TYR A 294 -30.09 -11.79 10.34
CA TYR A 294 -29.46 -11.48 11.63
C TYR A 294 -30.49 -10.93 12.63
N TRP A 295 -30.14 -10.88 13.91
CA TRP A 295 -30.97 -10.26 14.93
C TRP A 295 -30.81 -8.74 14.92
N GLY A 296 -31.87 -7.98 15.22
CA GLY A 296 -31.80 -6.51 15.32
C GLY A 296 -32.59 -5.80 14.23
N ASP A 297 -32.90 -6.47 13.13
CA ASP A 297 -33.86 -5.99 12.14
C ASP A 297 -34.63 -7.19 11.59
N SER A 298 -35.96 -7.24 11.78
CA SER A 298 -36.75 -8.39 11.35
C SER A 298 -37.12 -8.36 9.86
N THR A 299 -36.95 -7.22 9.19
CA THR A 299 -37.30 -7.03 7.78
C THR A 299 -36.10 -7.10 6.83
N GLU A 300 -34.89 -7.08 7.36
CA GLU A 300 -33.67 -7.20 6.56
C GLU A 300 -33.24 -8.66 6.35
N GLU A 301 -32.70 -8.91 5.16
CA GLU A 301 -31.92 -10.08 4.81
C GLU A 301 -30.74 -9.58 3.98
N LEU A 302 -29.51 -9.85 4.42
CA LEU A 302 -28.33 -9.52 3.62
C LEU A 302 -28.20 -10.57 2.53
N VAL A 303 -28.37 -10.17 1.27
CA VAL A 303 -28.31 -11.05 0.11
C VAL A 303 -27.06 -10.73 -0.70
N LEU A 304 -26.16 -11.69 -0.84
CA LEU A 304 -24.90 -11.50 -1.56
C LEU A 304 -24.40 -12.78 -2.22
N THR A 305 -23.50 -12.60 -3.18
CA THR A 305 -22.77 -13.70 -3.82
C THR A 305 -21.68 -14.23 -2.90
N GLU A 306 -21.32 -15.50 -3.04
CA GLU A 306 -20.44 -16.23 -2.11
C GLU A 306 -19.03 -15.64 -1.95
N GLU A 307 -18.56 -14.83 -2.90
CA GLU A 307 -17.24 -14.19 -2.82
C GLU A 307 -17.17 -12.96 -1.91
N HIS A 308 -18.30 -12.29 -1.60
CA HIS A 308 -18.23 -10.92 -1.08
C HIS A 308 -17.82 -10.83 0.39
N PRO A 309 -16.74 -10.10 0.73
CA PRO A 309 -16.32 -9.97 2.12
C PRO A 309 -17.32 -9.12 2.92
N ILE A 310 -17.75 -9.65 4.05
CA ILE A 310 -18.59 -8.99 5.05
C ILE A 310 -17.74 -8.73 6.30
N LEU A 311 -17.81 -7.53 6.87
CA LEU A 311 -17.14 -7.24 8.13
C LEU A 311 -17.91 -7.92 9.27
N ALA A 312 -17.27 -8.86 9.95
CA ALA A 312 -17.88 -9.73 10.95
C ALA A 312 -16.94 -10.06 12.11
N VAL A 313 -17.49 -10.60 13.19
CA VAL A 313 -16.76 -11.07 14.38
C VAL A 313 -17.19 -12.50 14.68
N ARG A 314 -16.25 -13.45 14.63
CA ARG A 314 -16.48 -14.85 15.00
C ARG A 314 -16.84 -14.97 16.48
N ARG A 315 -17.83 -15.78 16.82
CA ARG A 315 -18.27 -16.02 18.20
C ARG A 315 -17.34 -17.02 18.89
N VAL A 316 -16.82 -16.66 20.06
CA VAL A 316 -15.85 -17.49 20.80
C VAL A 316 -16.54 -18.61 21.58
N LEU A 317 -17.71 -18.35 22.19
CA LEU A 317 -18.43 -19.31 23.03
C LEU A 317 -19.93 -19.34 22.68
N LYS A 318 -20.48 -20.55 22.50
CA LYS A 318 -21.86 -20.79 22.02
C LYS A 318 -22.96 -20.17 22.90
N ASN A 319 -22.70 -19.95 24.18
CA ASN A 319 -23.68 -19.44 25.16
C ASN A 319 -23.32 -18.07 25.74
N GLU A 320 -22.16 -17.50 25.42
CA GLU A 320 -21.70 -16.22 25.97
C GLU A 320 -21.53 -15.15 24.88
N ARG A 321 -21.25 -13.91 25.28
CA ARG A 321 -20.78 -12.86 24.37
C ARG A 321 -19.25 -12.86 24.35
N ASN A 322 -18.67 -12.38 23.26
CA ASN A 322 -17.24 -12.14 23.20
C ASN A 322 -16.85 -11.01 24.18
N GLY A 323 -15.76 -11.19 24.91
CA GLY A 323 -15.12 -10.11 25.68
C GLY A 323 -14.33 -9.12 24.82
N SER A 324 -14.02 -9.48 23.57
CA SER A 324 -13.30 -8.63 22.61
C SER A 324 -13.89 -8.75 21.20
N TRP A 325 -14.08 -7.61 20.53
CA TRP A 325 -14.72 -7.52 19.21
C TRP A 325 -13.67 -7.40 18.10
N LYS A 326 -12.85 -8.45 17.92
CA LYS A 326 -11.89 -8.51 16.81
C LYS A 326 -12.65 -8.73 15.49
N ARG A 327 -12.86 -7.65 14.74
CA ARG A 327 -13.49 -7.66 13.41
C ARG A 327 -12.52 -8.24 12.37
N ASP A 328 -13.07 -8.96 11.39
CA ASP A 328 -12.37 -9.55 10.26
C ASP A 328 -13.28 -9.53 9.01
N TRP A 329 -12.70 -9.54 7.81
CA TRP A 329 -13.46 -9.57 6.56
C TRP A 329 -13.72 -11.03 6.18
N LEU A 330 -14.95 -11.52 6.41
CA LEU A 330 -15.35 -12.92 6.23
C LEU A 330 -16.30 -13.07 5.05
N LYS A 331 -16.13 -14.12 4.25
CA LYS A 331 -17.09 -14.49 3.21
C LYS A 331 -18.34 -15.15 3.82
N PRO A 332 -19.51 -15.13 3.15
CA PRO A 332 -20.74 -15.75 3.63
C PRO A 332 -20.60 -17.21 4.08
N GLY A 333 -19.81 -18.00 3.36
CA GLY A 333 -19.56 -19.40 3.69
C GLY A 333 -18.70 -19.63 4.93
N GLU A 334 -17.99 -18.60 5.40
CA GLU A 334 -17.16 -18.66 6.62
C GLU A 334 -17.92 -18.26 7.88
N ILE A 335 -19.06 -17.59 7.74
CA ILE A 335 -19.86 -17.06 8.85
C ILE A 335 -20.78 -18.17 9.36
N ASN A 336 -20.85 -18.33 10.68
CA ASN A 336 -21.70 -19.32 11.33
C ASN A 336 -22.92 -18.67 11.99
N VAL A 337 -23.99 -19.45 12.19
CA VAL A 337 -25.15 -18.98 12.98
C VAL A 337 -24.69 -18.69 14.41
N GLY A 338 -24.84 -17.44 14.84
CA GLY A 338 -24.36 -16.92 16.11
C GLY A 338 -23.14 -16.01 16.01
N ASP A 339 -22.34 -16.06 14.92
CA ASP A 339 -21.32 -15.03 14.64
C ASP A 339 -21.97 -13.66 14.48
N TYR A 340 -21.23 -12.57 14.68
CA TYR A 340 -21.78 -11.22 14.68
C TYR A 340 -21.43 -10.46 13.39
N LEU A 341 -22.42 -9.95 12.67
CA LEU A 341 -22.18 -8.98 11.60
C LEU A 341 -21.99 -7.58 12.20
N THR A 342 -21.27 -6.71 11.50
CA THR A 342 -21.03 -5.33 11.96
C THR A 342 -21.86 -4.30 11.20
N ILE A 343 -22.56 -3.46 11.95
CA ILE A 343 -23.28 -2.28 11.47
C ILE A 343 -22.49 -1.05 11.94
N PRO A 344 -21.81 -0.29 11.06
CA PRO A 344 -21.04 0.87 11.48
C PRO A 344 -21.94 2.01 11.95
N VAL A 345 -21.46 2.80 12.91
CA VAL A 345 -22.09 4.07 13.30
C VAL A 345 -21.80 5.13 12.24
N ASP A 346 -22.83 5.82 11.73
CA ASP A 346 -22.62 7.03 10.91
C ASP A 346 -22.09 8.16 11.80
N ARG A 347 -20.86 8.61 11.55
CA ARG A 347 -20.14 9.62 12.35
C ARG A 347 -20.19 11.02 11.75
N GLU A 348 -20.83 11.22 10.59
CA GLU A 348 -20.81 12.54 9.96
C GLU A 348 -21.69 13.53 10.73
N THR A 349 -21.12 14.69 11.09
CA THR A 349 -21.82 15.73 11.85
C THR A 349 -21.66 17.08 11.16
N ARG A 350 -22.78 17.79 10.96
CA ARG A 350 -22.90 19.04 10.22
C ARG A 350 -23.86 19.97 10.99
N ILE A 351 -23.29 20.81 11.86
CA ILE A 351 -24.05 21.74 12.71
C ILE A 351 -24.55 22.93 11.87
N ARG A 352 -25.81 23.32 12.07
CA ARG A 352 -26.43 24.54 11.54
C ARG A 352 -27.01 25.38 12.67
N GLU A 353 -27.09 26.68 12.41
CA GLU A 353 -27.81 27.63 13.28
C GLU A 353 -29.22 27.92 12.75
N ILE A 354 -29.39 27.90 11.42
CA ILE A 354 -30.63 28.25 10.70
C ILE A 354 -30.87 27.25 9.56
N VAL A 355 -32.13 26.98 9.24
CA VAL A 355 -32.57 26.19 8.09
C VAL A 355 -33.65 26.94 7.30
N GLY A 356 -33.38 27.22 6.03
CA GLY A 356 -34.33 27.85 5.11
C GLY A 356 -35.30 26.85 4.49
N PHE A 357 -36.60 27.05 4.73
CA PHE A 357 -37.68 26.28 4.11
C PHE A 357 -38.34 27.09 3.00
N LYS A 358 -38.58 26.47 1.83
CA LYS A 358 -39.29 27.14 0.74
C LYS A 358 -40.80 27.05 0.96
N VAL A 359 -41.47 28.20 0.97
CA VAL A 359 -42.93 28.31 1.12
C VAL A 359 -43.51 29.16 -0.01
N LYS A 360 -44.72 28.82 -0.47
CA LYS A 360 -45.48 29.64 -1.41
C LYS A 360 -46.40 30.57 -0.64
N THR A 361 -46.26 31.86 -0.90
CA THR A 361 -47.03 32.93 -0.26
C THR A 361 -47.74 33.75 -1.34
N TRP A 362 -48.97 34.17 -1.06
CA TRP A 362 -49.75 35.01 -1.98
C TRP A 362 -49.20 36.44 -2.00
N SER A 363 -48.83 36.95 -3.18
CA SER A 363 -48.27 38.29 -3.38
C SER A 363 -49.27 39.29 -4.00
N GLY A 364 -50.57 38.98 -3.96
CA GLY A 364 -51.63 39.83 -4.51
C GLY A 364 -52.02 39.49 -5.96
N LYS A 365 -53.15 40.05 -6.40
CA LYS A 365 -53.84 39.68 -7.65
C LYS A 365 -52.96 39.72 -8.91
N ASN A 366 -51.99 40.64 -8.99
CA ASN A 366 -51.17 40.82 -10.20
C ASN A 366 -49.88 39.98 -10.22
N LYS A 367 -49.46 39.38 -9.10
CA LYS A 367 -48.23 38.57 -9.00
C LYS A 367 -48.47 37.11 -8.63
N GLY A 368 -49.68 36.75 -8.20
CA GLY A 368 -50.04 35.38 -7.84
C GLY A 368 -49.30 34.87 -6.61
N TYR A 369 -49.00 33.57 -6.59
CA TYR A 369 -48.17 32.95 -5.56
C TYR A 369 -46.67 33.10 -5.91
N ILE A 370 -45.89 33.63 -4.95
CA ILE A 370 -44.43 33.69 -5.04
C ILE A 370 -43.81 32.67 -4.09
N GLU A 371 -42.61 32.17 -4.42
CA GLU A 371 -41.84 31.25 -3.58
C GLU A 371 -40.84 32.06 -2.74
N VAL A 372 -40.95 31.96 -1.41
CA VAL A 372 -40.15 32.68 -0.42
C VAL A 372 -39.39 31.67 0.42
N VAL A 373 -38.14 31.98 0.80
CA VAL A 373 -37.39 31.18 1.78
C VAL A 373 -37.69 31.71 3.18
N ARG A 374 -38.07 30.82 4.09
CA ARG A 374 -38.32 31.09 5.50
C ARG A 374 -37.26 30.43 6.37
N ASP A 375 -36.47 31.26 7.02
CA ASP A 375 -35.40 30.84 7.89
C ASP A 375 -35.94 30.47 9.28
N VAL A 376 -35.74 29.21 9.66
CA VAL A 376 -36.17 28.64 10.95
C VAL A 376 -34.93 28.35 11.81
N PRO A 377 -34.88 28.79 13.07
CA PRO A 377 -33.78 28.47 13.98
C PRO A 377 -33.60 26.96 14.17
N CYS A 378 -32.38 26.47 13.95
CA CYS A 378 -32.03 25.06 14.03
C CYS A 378 -31.71 24.63 15.48
N THR A 379 -32.64 24.87 16.41
CA THR A 379 -32.43 24.66 17.85
C THR A 379 -32.93 23.29 18.32
N PRO A 380 -32.52 22.81 19.52
CA PRO A 380 -33.05 21.58 20.10
C PRO A 380 -34.57 21.61 20.30
N GLU A 381 -35.17 22.77 20.57
CA GLU A 381 -36.62 22.95 20.64
C GLU A 381 -37.34 22.68 19.32
N PHE A 382 -36.76 23.12 18.20
CA PHE A 382 -37.30 22.80 16.88
C PHE A 382 -37.25 21.28 16.64
N PHE A 383 -36.16 20.61 17.04
CA PHE A 383 -36.05 19.16 16.94
C PHE A 383 -37.10 18.44 17.80
N ARG A 384 -37.34 18.86 19.06
CA ARG A 384 -38.42 18.31 19.90
C ARG A 384 -39.79 18.49 19.26
N LEU A 385 -40.06 19.66 18.69
CA LEU A 385 -41.33 19.97 18.02
C LEU A 385 -41.53 19.12 16.75
N VAL A 386 -40.48 18.89 15.98
CA VAL A 386 -40.50 17.92 14.86
C VAL A 386 -40.72 16.50 15.38
N GLY A 387 -40.15 16.13 16.52
CA GLY A 387 -40.42 14.85 17.19
C GLY A 387 -41.91 14.63 17.51
N TYR A 388 -42.55 15.63 18.15
CA TYR A 388 -43.99 15.61 18.38
C TYR A 388 -44.80 15.55 17.08
N TYR A 389 -44.36 16.23 16.01
CA TYR A 389 -45.02 16.14 14.70
C TYR A 389 -44.90 14.74 14.09
N LEU A 390 -43.75 14.10 14.25
CA LEU A 390 -43.49 12.77 13.69
C LEU A 390 -44.34 11.69 14.36
N ALA A 391 -44.65 11.83 15.65
CA ALA A 391 -45.66 11.02 16.31
C ALA A 391 -47.07 11.49 15.95
N GLU A 392 -47.53 12.56 16.61
CA GLU A 392 -48.95 12.94 16.69
C GLU A 392 -49.38 14.05 15.71
N GLY A 393 -48.44 14.55 14.92
CA GLY A 393 -48.68 15.59 13.93
C GLY A 393 -49.47 15.12 12.70
N SER A 394 -50.37 15.97 12.21
CA SER A 394 -51.13 15.80 10.96
C SER A 394 -51.48 17.14 10.33
N ILE A 395 -51.62 17.18 9.00
CA ILE A 395 -51.99 18.38 8.25
C ILE A 395 -53.36 18.18 7.61
N SER A 396 -54.28 19.10 7.87
CA SER A 396 -55.66 19.08 7.41
C SER A 396 -55.93 20.26 6.47
N SER A 397 -56.54 19.98 5.32
CA SER A 397 -56.91 20.96 4.27
C SER A 397 -55.78 21.86 3.75
N GLY A 398 -54.50 21.56 4.04
CA GLY A 398 -53.34 22.38 3.68
C GLY A 398 -53.16 23.66 4.51
N SER A 399 -54.07 23.95 5.44
CA SER A 399 -54.10 25.19 6.24
C SER A 399 -54.03 24.97 7.74
N TYR A 400 -54.31 23.75 8.23
CA TYR A 400 -54.38 23.44 9.65
C TYR A 400 -53.33 22.39 10.02
N LEU A 401 -52.37 22.78 10.85
CA LEU A 401 -51.39 21.89 11.48
C LEU A 401 -51.94 21.43 12.83
N ASN A 402 -52.08 20.12 13.04
CA ASN A 402 -52.76 19.53 14.18
C ASN A 402 -51.81 18.57 14.92
N PHE A 403 -51.81 18.60 16.24
CA PHE A 403 -51.15 17.60 17.10
C PHE A 403 -52.20 16.98 18.02
N SER A 404 -52.33 15.66 18.04
CA SER A 404 -53.38 14.99 18.82
C SER A 404 -52.79 14.24 20.02
N PHE A 405 -53.27 14.52 21.22
CA PHE A 405 -52.80 13.88 22.45
C PHE A 405 -53.98 13.34 23.26
N SER A 406 -53.72 12.47 24.22
CA SER A 406 -54.69 12.10 25.25
C SER A 406 -55.01 13.30 26.16
N LYS A 407 -56.24 13.41 26.66
CA LYS A 407 -56.63 14.48 27.62
C LYS A 407 -55.79 14.47 28.91
N TYR A 408 -55.14 13.35 29.22
CA TYR A 408 -54.26 13.18 30.37
C TYR A 408 -52.82 13.67 30.12
N GLU A 409 -52.42 13.92 28.87
CA GLU A 409 -51.07 14.29 28.45
C GLU A 409 -50.91 15.83 28.36
N ARG A 410 -51.48 16.54 29.35
CA ARG A 410 -51.55 18.01 29.35
C ARG A 410 -50.17 18.68 29.27
N GLU A 411 -49.15 18.07 29.86
CA GLU A 411 -47.75 18.55 29.77
C GLU A 411 -47.30 18.68 28.30
N TYR A 412 -47.60 17.70 27.46
CA TYR A 412 -47.16 17.67 26.06
C TYR A 412 -47.93 18.68 25.20
N ILE A 413 -49.22 18.89 25.50
CA ILE A 413 -50.06 19.92 24.90
C ILE A 413 -49.46 21.32 25.15
N GLU A 414 -49.11 21.64 26.39
CA GLU A 414 -48.52 22.94 26.73
C GLU A 414 -47.06 23.07 26.24
N ASP A 415 -46.28 21.98 26.20
CA ASP A 415 -44.95 21.99 25.59
C ASP A 415 -45.03 22.30 24.09
N VAL A 416 -45.93 21.65 23.32
CA VAL A 416 -46.12 21.94 21.89
C VAL A 416 -46.50 23.41 21.65
N LYS A 417 -47.43 23.98 22.43
CA LYS A 417 -47.75 25.42 22.32
C LYS A 417 -46.56 26.32 22.63
N ARG A 418 -45.82 26.03 23.70
CA ARG A 418 -44.60 26.77 24.10
C ARG A 418 -43.53 26.72 23.02
N LEU A 419 -43.27 25.55 22.46
CA LEU A 419 -42.30 25.35 21.38
C LEU A 419 -42.74 26.07 20.10
N MET A 420 -44.03 26.01 19.76
CA MET A 420 -44.58 26.68 18.58
C MET A 420 -44.49 28.22 18.68
N LYS A 421 -44.79 28.77 19.86
CA LYS A 421 -44.53 30.20 20.17
C LYS A 421 -43.03 30.53 20.11
N LYS A 422 -42.16 29.69 20.69
CA LYS A 422 -40.70 29.97 20.76
C LYS A 422 -39.99 29.89 19.41
N VAL A 423 -40.32 28.89 18.58
CA VAL A 423 -39.62 28.61 17.31
C VAL A 423 -40.21 29.42 16.14
N PHE A 424 -41.54 29.64 16.13
CA PHE A 424 -42.26 30.24 14.99
C PHE A 424 -43.04 31.51 15.33
N GLY A 425 -43.03 31.98 16.59
CA GLY A 425 -43.83 33.15 17.02
C GLY A 425 -45.35 32.90 17.04
N GLN A 426 -45.81 31.69 16.76
CA GLN A 426 -47.22 31.38 16.60
C GLN A 426 -47.89 31.10 17.96
N GLU A 427 -48.51 32.13 18.54
CA GLU A 427 -49.20 32.04 19.83
C GLU A 427 -50.62 31.46 19.71
N LYS A 428 -51.33 31.80 18.63
CA LYS A 428 -52.74 31.46 18.44
C LYS A 428 -52.89 29.97 18.08
N SER A 429 -53.56 29.22 18.95
CA SER A 429 -53.93 27.81 18.77
C SER A 429 -55.37 27.59 19.24
N HIS A 430 -56.01 26.54 18.72
CA HIS A 430 -57.34 26.10 19.13
C HIS A 430 -57.28 24.64 19.61
N GLU A 431 -57.91 24.33 20.74
CA GLU A 431 -58.04 22.96 21.23
C GLU A 431 -59.39 22.36 20.85
N SER A 432 -59.37 21.27 20.07
CA SER A 432 -60.55 20.52 19.70
C SER A 432 -60.63 19.22 20.50
N VAL A 433 -61.70 19.04 21.30
CA VAL A 433 -61.88 17.87 22.16
C VAL A 433 -62.72 16.80 21.47
N HIS A 434 -62.15 15.60 21.33
CA HIS A 434 -62.80 14.47 20.67
C HIS A 434 -63.84 13.78 21.57
N LYS A 435 -65.12 14.11 21.36
CA LYS A 435 -66.26 13.64 22.18
C LYS A 435 -66.35 12.12 22.41
N LYS A 436 -65.76 11.28 21.54
CA LYS A 436 -65.82 9.81 21.65
C LYS A 436 -64.58 9.14 22.25
N ASN A 437 -63.38 9.74 22.14
CA ASN A 437 -62.12 9.02 22.33
C ASN A 437 -61.14 9.64 23.36
N ASN A 438 -61.60 10.54 24.24
CA ASN A 438 -60.77 11.20 25.27
C ASN A 438 -59.51 11.93 24.74
N GLY A 439 -59.43 12.23 23.44
CA GLY A 439 -58.32 12.96 22.83
C GLY A 439 -58.55 14.47 22.74
N ILE A 440 -57.46 15.24 22.69
CA ILE A 440 -57.44 16.68 22.44
C ILE A 440 -56.51 16.93 21.25
N SER A 441 -57.00 17.59 20.20
CA SER A 441 -56.17 18.08 19.09
C SER A 441 -55.86 19.56 19.27
N VAL A 442 -54.56 19.91 19.35
CA VAL A 442 -54.08 21.30 19.29
C VAL A 442 -53.91 21.68 17.82
N VAL A 443 -54.63 22.72 17.39
CA VAL A 443 -54.72 23.15 15.99
C VAL A 443 -54.11 24.53 15.80
N PHE A 444 -53.18 24.65 14.86
CA PHE A 444 -52.59 25.91 14.41
C PHE A 444 -53.03 26.19 12.97
N SER A 445 -53.75 27.30 12.76
CA SER A 445 -54.20 27.73 11.43
C SER A 445 -53.10 28.55 10.76
N SER A 446 -52.30 27.91 9.90
CA SER A 446 -51.24 28.56 9.11
C SER A 446 -50.85 27.68 7.93
N VAL A 447 -51.09 28.19 6.71
CA VAL A 447 -50.65 27.58 5.44
C VAL A 447 -49.12 27.54 5.34
N GLU A 448 -48.44 28.51 5.95
CA GLU A 448 -46.98 28.57 5.99
C GLU A 448 -46.40 27.44 6.86
N LEU A 449 -46.91 27.29 8.09
CA LEU A 449 -46.49 26.19 8.97
C LEU A 449 -46.81 24.82 8.36
N CYS A 450 -47.96 24.68 7.69
CA CYS A 450 -48.25 23.46 6.95
C CYS A 450 -47.14 23.18 5.92
N GLN A 451 -46.83 24.12 5.01
CA GLN A 451 -45.77 23.93 4.01
C GLN A 451 -44.39 23.62 4.60
N ILE A 452 -44.03 24.19 5.75
CA ILE A 452 -42.80 23.83 6.47
C ILE A 452 -42.87 22.37 6.93
N PHE A 453 -43.91 21.99 7.68
CA PHE A 453 -44.04 20.64 8.23
C PHE A 453 -44.31 19.54 7.19
N GLU A 454 -44.79 19.89 5.99
CA GLU A 454 -44.93 18.96 4.86
C GLU A 454 -43.59 18.31 4.46
N ASN A 455 -42.45 18.96 4.71
CA ASN A 455 -41.11 18.40 4.49
C ASN A 455 -40.84 17.15 5.35
N PHE A 456 -41.52 17.02 6.49
CA PHE A 456 -41.45 15.86 7.39
C PHE A 456 -42.53 14.80 7.08
N GLY A 457 -43.41 15.04 6.09
CA GLY A 457 -44.35 14.07 5.53
C GLY A 457 -45.81 14.19 6.02
N LYS A 458 -46.75 14.41 5.09
CA LYS A 458 -48.17 14.73 5.40
C LYS A 458 -48.99 13.60 6.04
N LYS A 459 -48.64 12.34 5.74
CA LYS A 459 -49.37 11.12 6.17
C LYS A 459 -48.43 10.24 6.98
N SER A 460 -48.94 9.50 7.97
CA SER A 460 -48.14 8.67 8.89
C SER A 460 -47.08 7.78 8.23
N TYR A 461 -47.42 7.13 7.11
CA TYR A 461 -46.50 6.27 6.34
C TYR A 461 -45.51 7.03 5.43
N LEU A 462 -45.72 8.33 5.19
CA LEU A 462 -44.81 9.22 4.46
C LEU A 462 -43.93 10.04 5.41
N LYS A 463 -44.12 9.92 6.73
CA LYS A 463 -43.32 10.67 7.70
C LYS A 463 -41.85 10.29 7.59
N GLN A 464 -40.96 11.26 7.67
CA GLN A 464 -39.50 11.09 7.52
C GLN A 464 -38.77 12.28 8.15
N ILE A 465 -37.48 12.11 8.46
CA ILE A 465 -36.59 13.23 8.75
C ILE A 465 -35.65 13.49 7.55
N PRO A 466 -35.34 14.75 7.21
CA PRO A 466 -34.30 15.06 6.25
C PRO A 466 -32.92 14.51 6.68
N GLU A 467 -32.06 14.14 5.72
CA GLU A 467 -30.65 13.77 5.95
C GLU A 467 -29.97 14.74 6.91
N TRP A 468 -30.19 16.04 6.70
CA TRP A 468 -29.53 17.08 7.47
C TRP A 468 -29.83 17.05 8.98
N MET A 469 -30.96 16.47 9.42
CA MET A 469 -31.25 16.23 10.85
C MET A 469 -30.55 14.98 11.40
N VAL A 470 -30.32 13.97 10.55
CA VAL A 470 -29.60 12.73 10.90
C VAL A 470 -28.10 12.99 11.12
N HIS A 471 -27.58 14.10 10.59
CA HIS A 471 -26.19 14.57 10.80
C HIS A 471 -26.06 15.78 11.72
N GLU A 472 -27.10 16.18 12.46
CA GLU A 472 -27.00 17.29 13.43
C GLU A 472 -26.40 16.87 14.79
N SER A 473 -26.19 17.83 15.69
CA SER A 473 -25.56 17.60 16.99
C SER A 473 -26.37 16.66 17.91
N GLU A 474 -25.67 15.94 18.79
CA GLU A 474 -26.27 14.95 19.69
C GLU A 474 -27.41 15.51 20.55
N ASP A 475 -27.28 16.76 21.05
CA ASP A 475 -28.33 17.41 21.86
C ASP A 475 -29.63 17.62 21.08
N LYS A 476 -29.53 18.09 19.83
CA LYS A 476 -30.70 18.26 18.96
C LYS A 476 -31.32 16.88 18.63
N GLN A 477 -30.48 15.89 18.37
CA GLN A 477 -30.90 14.51 18.09
C GLN A 477 -31.59 13.83 19.28
N ARG A 478 -31.11 14.07 20.51
CA ARG A 478 -31.77 13.66 21.76
C ARG A 478 -33.17 14.25 21.85
N GLU A 479 -33.30 15.56 21.58
CA GLU A 479 -34.59 16.25 21.68
C GLU A 479 -35.63 15.78 20.64
N LEU A 480 -35.20 15.48 19.42
CA LEU A 480 -36.05 14.83 18.40
C LEU A 480 -36.62 13.49 18.91
N LEU A 481 -35.79 12.67 19.55
CA LEU A 481 -36.22 11.38 20.12
C LEU A 481 -37.11 11.56 21.35
N VAL A 482 -36.88 12.57 22.19
CA VAL A 482 -37.76 12.90 23.33
C VAL A 482 -39.15 13.29 22.85
N GLY A 483 -39.25 14.21 21.88
CA GLY A 483 -40.54 14.61 21.30
C GLY A 483 -41.28 13.44 20.64
N TRP A 484 -40.56 12.56 19.93
CA TRP A 484 -41.17 11.40 19.29
C TRP A 484 -41.60 10.32 20.29
N TYR A 485 -40.77 10.02 21.29
CA TYR A 485 -41.11 9.05 22.35
C TYR A 485 -42.26 9.54 23.23
N ARG A 486 -42.39 10.85 23.49
CA ARG A 486 -43.52 11.40 24.26
C ARG A 486 -44.88 11.23 23.56
N GLY A 487 -44.92 11.10 22.23
CA GLY A 487 -46.13 10.73 21.49
C GLY A 487 -46.28 9.21 21.31
N ASP A 488 -45.47 8.61 20.45
CA ASP A 488 -45.64 7.20 20.01
C ASP A 488 -45.07 6.15 21.00
N GLY A 489 -44.43 6.59 22.09
CA GLY A 489 -43.61 5.75 22.97
C GLY A 489 -44.36 5.00 24.06
N ASN A 490 -43.90 3.78 24.36
CA ASN A 490 -44.47 2.92 25.38
C ASN A 490 -43.37 2.21 26.18
N TYR A 491 -43.35 2.41 27.50
CA TYR A 491 -42.51 1.62 28.41
C TYR A 491 -43.23 0.34 28.82
N TYR A 492 -42.96 -0.76 28.13
CA TYR A 492 -43.61 -2.04 28.40
C TYR A 492 -42.90 -2.79 29.53
N ARG A 493 -43.60 -2.98 30.65
CA ARG A 493 -43.15 -3.76 31.82
C ARG A 493 -44.17 -4.83 32.18
N LYS A 494 -43.86 -6.11 31.94
CA LYS A 494 -44.75 -7.24 32.29
C LYS A 494 -43.96 -8.43 32.86
N ARG A 495 -44.49 -9.04 33.94
CA ARG A 495 -43.97 -10.28 34.53
C ARG A 495 -44.50 -11.49 33.75
N HIS A 496 -43.62 -12.39 33.33
CA HIS A 496 -43.91 -13.66 32.68
C HIS A 496 -43.35 -14.81 33.51
N SER A 497 -43.74 -16.05 33.20
CA SER A 497 -43.19 -17.28 33.81
C SER A 497 -41.67 -17.40 33.67
N SER A 498 -41.10 -16.86 32.60
CA SER A 498 -39.64 -16.82 32.35
C SER A 498 -38.93 -15.56 32.89
N GLY A 499 -39.62 -14.70 33.63
CA GLY A 499 -39.04 -13.52 34.28
C GLY A 499 -39.73 -12.18 33.97
N LEU A 500 -39.17 -11.08 34.48
CA LEU A 500 -39.65 -9.73 34.21
C LEU A 500 -39.17 -9.26 32.81
N LYS A 501 -40.11 -8.88 31.95
CA LYS A 501 -39.84 -8.33 30.62
C LYS A 501 -40.08 -6.83 30.62
N GLU A 502 -39.00 -6.08 30.50
CA GLU A 502 -38.97 -4.62 30.36
C GLU A 502 -38.39 -4.25 28.98
N VAL A 503 -39.04 -3.33 28.27
CA VAL A 503 -38.60 -2.85 26.95
C VAL A 503 -39.30 -1.54 26.58
N PHE A 504 -38.54 -0.54 26.12
CA PHE A 504 -39.14 0.63 25.46
C PHE A 504 -39.53 0.26 24.03
N ARG A 505 -40.73 0.64 23.60
CA ARG A 505 -41.23 0.42 22.24
C ARG A 505 -41.79 1.71 21.67
N ILE A 506 -41.56 1.94 20.39
CA ILE A 506 -42.14 3.06 19.65
C ILE A 506 -42.66 2.49 18.33
N ASN A 507 -43.89 2.81 17.94
CA ASN A 507 -44.54 2.22 16.78
C ASN A 507 -44.74 3.25 15.67
N THR A 508 -44.54 2.87 14.41
CA THR A 508 -44.87 3.72 13.26
C THR A 508 -45.24 2.89 12.04
N THR A 509 -45.91 3.51 11.07
CA THR A 509 -46.20 2.92 9.75
C THR A 509 -45.24 3.41 8.66
N SER A 510 -44.30 4.30 8.98
CA SER A 510 -43.23 4.72 8.07
C SER A 510 -41.97 3.89 8.29
N GLU A 511 -41.61 3.09 7.29
CA GLU A 511 -40.35 2.34 7.28
C GLU A 511 -39.13 3.27 7.22
N LYS A 512 -39.22 4.38 6.47
CA LYS A 512 -38.10 5.32 6.37
C LYS A 512 -37.82 5.97 7.72
N LEU A 513 -38.86 6.39 8.43
CA LEU A 513 -38.75 7.02 9.73
C LEU A 513 -38.14 6.08 10.78
N VAL A 514 -38.65 4.85 10.91
CA VAL A 514 -38.17 3.91 11.94
C VAL A 514 -36.69 3.56 11.77
N ARG A 515 -36.20 3.50 10.52
CA ARG A 515 -34.79 3.26 10.20
C ARG A 515 -33.92 4.47 10.47
N GLN A 516 -34.35 5.67 10.08
CA GLN A 516 -33.64 6.91 10.39
C GLN A 516 -33.49 7.13 11.89
N LEU A 517 -34.53 6.83 12.67
CA LEU A 517 -34.50 6.97 14.13
C LEU A 517 -33.67 5.86 14.80
N ARG A 518 -33.58 4.66 14.20
CA ARG A 518 -32.58 3.65 14.59
C ARG A 518 -31.15 4.15 14.37
N THR A 519 -30.86 4.83 13.26
CA THR A 519 -29.55 5.45 13.00
C THR A 519 -29.25 6.54 14.02
N VAL A 520 -30.20 7.42 14.33
CA VAL A 520 -30.03 8.47 15.37
C VAL A 520 -29.80 7.86 16.75
N LEU A 521 -30.55 6.82 17.15
CA LEU A 521 -30.28 6.10 18.40
C LEU A 521 -28.88 5.47 18.42
N LEU A 522 -28.44 4.87 17.32
CA LEU A 522 -27.12 4.25 17.21
C LEU A 522 -25.99 5.28 17.31
N ARG A 523 -26.17 6.49 16.72
CA ARG A 523 -25.27 7.64 16.90
C ARG A 523 -25.14 8.04 18.37
N LEU A 524 -26.28 8.16 19.06
CA LEU A 524 -26.33 8.41 20.50
C LEU A 524 -25.90 7.20 21.37
N GLY A 525 -25.31 6.15 20.78
CA GLY A 525 -24.82 4.97 21.49
C GLY A 525 -25.91 4.13 22.16
N VAL A 526 -27.13 4.16 21.65
CA VAL A 526 -28.26 3.32 22.08
C VAL A 526 -28.57 2.28 21.01
N VAL A 527 -28.21 1.04 21.31
CA VAL A 527 -28.55 -0.09 20.43
C VAL A 527 -30.05 -0.39 20.51
N SER A 528 -30.71 -0.34 19.36
CA SER A 528 -32.14 -0.63 19.18
C SER A 528 -32.36 -1.68 18.09
N TYR A 529 -33.51 -2.36 18.16
CA TYR A 529 -33.94 -3.34 17.15
C TYR A 529 -35.24 -2.91 16.47
N ILE A 530 -35.44 -3.31 15.22
CA ILE A 530 -36.71 -3.14 14.49
C ILE A 530 -37.41 -4.50 14.39
N ASN A 531 -38.70 -4.53 14.72
CA ASN A 531 -39.61 -5.62 14.34
C ASN A 531 -40.71 -5.04 13.45
N ALA A 532 -41.09 -5.74 12.39
CA ALA A 532 -42.31 -5.44 11.64
C ALA A 532 -43.40 -6.49 11.91
N ARG A 533 -44.65 -6.06 11.86
CA ARG A 533 -45.83 -6.91 11.98
C ARG A 533 -46.94 -6.44 11.05
N GLU A 534 -47.44 -7.37 10.27
CA GLU A 534 -48.69 -7.23 9.54
C GLU A 534 -49.84 -7.27 10.56
N ARG A 535 -50.80 -6.35 10.44
CA ARG A 535 -52.02 -6.36 11.26
C ARG A 535 -53.09 -7.09 10.46
N GLY A 536 -53.54 -8.25 10.95
CA GLY A 536 -54.40 -9.20 10.22
C GLY A 536 -55.84 -8.77 9.95
N ASP A 537 -56.12 -7.47 9.87
CA ASP A 537 -57.39 -6.94 9.35
C ASP A 537 -57.14 -6.37 7.95
N GLU A 538 -57.97 -6.75 6.98
CA GLU A 538 -57.81 -6.36 5.58
C GLU A 538 -57.66 -4.84 5.42
N GLY A 539 -56.61 -4.41 4.72
CA GLY A 539 -56.32 -3.00 4.43
C GLY A 539 -55.43 -2.26 5.44
N ARG A 540 -55.03 -2.86 6.57
CA ARG A 540 -54.10 -2.21 7.53
C ARG A 540 -52.64 -2.38 7.10
N ARG A 541 -51.91 -1.25 7.02
CA ARG A 541 -50.48 -1.23 6.64
C ARG A 541 -49.57 -1.90 7.68
N MET A 542 -48.42 -2.40 7.22
CA MET A 542 -47.32 -2.91 8.04
C MET A 542 -46.98 -1.95 9.18
N MET A 543 -46.94 -2.46 10.41
CA MET A 543 -46.53 -1.71 11.60
C MET A 543 -45.10 -2.07 11.98
N TYR A 544 -44.24 -1.05 12.04
CA TYR A 544 -42.87 -1.16 12.52
C TYR A 544 -42.82 -0.76 14.00
N THR A 545 -42.17 -1.59 14.81
CA THR A 545 -41.87 -1.33 16.22
C THR A 545 -40.37 -1.23 16.41
N LEU A 546 -39.89 -0.04 16.77
CA LEU A 546 -38.53 0.18 17.27
C LEU A 546 -38.49 -0.20 18.75
N GLY A 547 -37.51 -1.00 19.16
CA GLY A 547 -37.39 -1.50 20.53
C GLY A 547 -36.01 -1.27 21.14
N VAL A 548 -35.97 -0.70 22.36
CA VAL A 548 -34.74 -0.60 23.17
C VAL A 548 -34.86 -1.54 24.36
N SER A 549 -33.91 -2.47 24.49
CA SER A 549 -33.93 -3.53 25.50
C SER A 549 -32.54 -3.87 26.03
N GLY A 550 -32.48 -4.45 27.23
CA GLY A 550 -31.21 -4.81 27.88
C GLY A 550 -30.54 -3.62 28.57
N GLU A 551 -29.21 -3.58 28.59
CA GLU A 551 -28.43 -2.50 29.21
C GLU A 551 -28.66 -1.11 28.57
N TRP A 552 -28.95 -1.07 27.26
CA TRP A 552 -29.25 0.15 26.49
C TRP A 552 -30.49 0.91 26.98
N MET A 553 -31.37 0.25 27.73
CA MET A 553 -32.54 0.87 28.34
C MET A 553 -32.18 1.92 29.38
N VAL A 554 -31.01 1.81 30.03
CA VAL A 554 -30.58 2.79 31.03
C VAL A 554 -30.28 4.13 30.35
N LYS A 555 -29.43 4.12 29.31
CA LYS A 555 -29.10 5.33 28.54
C LYS A 555 -30.32 5.93 27.83
N PHE A 556 -31.22 5.09 27.29
CA PHE A 556 -32.46 5.60 26.69
C PHE A 556 -33.42 6.17 27.74
N GLY A 557 -33.58 5.51 28.89
CA GLY A 557 -34.40 5.99 30.00
C GLY A 557 -33.94 7.35 30.52
N GLU A 558 -32.63 7.54 30.70
CA GLU A 558 -32.01 8.82 31.05
C GLU A 558 -32.28 9.92 29.99
N MET A 559 -32.36 9.56 28.70
CA MET A 559 -32.73 10.52 27.66
C MET A 559 -34.20 10.93 27.71
N VAL A 560 -35.12 10.02 28.03
CA VAL A 560 -36.57 10.29 28.01
C VAL A 560 -37.19 10.57 29.39
N GLY A 561 -36.39 10.66 30.45
CA GLY A 561 -36.85 10.95 31.82
C GLY A 561 -37.52 9.76 32.53
N VAL A 562 -37.18 8.52 32.15
CA VAL A 562 -37.72 7.28 32.77
C VAL A 562 -36.60 6.51 33.45
N GLU A 563 -36.63 6.43 34.78
CA GLU A 563 -35.63 5.66 35.54
C GLU A 563 -35.68 4.16 35.22
N VAL A 564 -34.53 3.60 34.85
CA VAL A 564 -34.36 2.16 34.61
C VAL A 564 -33.12 1.64 35.34
N ARG A 565 -33.32 0.72 36.29
CA ARG A 565 -32.22 0.08 37.05
C ARG A 565 -31.38 -0.82 36.14
N MET A 566 -30.04 -0.70 36.21
CA MET A 566 -29.08 -1.49 35.40
C MET A 566 -29.08 -3.00 35.72
N LYS A 567 -29.42 -3.38 36.96
CA LYS A 567 -29.54 -4.78 37.41
C LYS A 567 -31.01 -5.17 37.57
N VAL A 568 -31.31 -6.44 37.28
CA VAL A 568 -32.59 -7.10 37.58
C VAL A 568 -32.24 -8.43 38.26
N ASN A 569 -32.75 -8.65 39.48
CA ASN A 569 -32.38 -9.79 40.34
C ASN A 569 -30.85 -9.94 40.46
N ASP A 570 -30.18 -8.83 40.80
CA ASP A 570 -28.72 -8.64 40.94
C ASP A 570 -27.82 -8.95 39.73
N LYS A 571 -28.40 -9.45 38.64
CA LYS A 571 -27.71 -9.71 37.37
C LYS A 571 -27.86 -8.52 36.42
N LYS A 572 -26.82 -8.24 35.61
CA LYS A 572 -26.90 -7.23 34.53
C LYS A 572 -28.01 -7.59 33.55
N ARG A 573 -28.71 -6.59 33.01
CA ARG A 573 -29.74 -6.79 31.98
C ARG A 573 -29.17 -7.51 30.75
N ALA A 574 -29.71 -8.69 30.44
CA ALA A 574 -29.30 -9.46 29.27
C ALA A 574 -29.75 -8.77 27.96
N THR A 575 -28.82 -8.65 27.00
CA THR A 575 -29.10 -8.37 25.59
C THR A 575 -28.30 -9.31 24.69
N LYS A 576 -28.71 -9.40 23.42
CA LYS A 576 -28.08 -10.23 22.38
C LYS A 576 -27.06 -9.44 21.53
N PHE A 577 -27.09 -8.11 21.61
CA PHE A 577 -26.26 -7.24 20.80
C PHE A 577 -24.96 -6.86 21.51
N GLY A 578 -23.92 -6.58 20.73
CA GLY A 578 -22.71 -5.89 21.19
C GLY A 578 -22.66 -4.47 20.63
N PHE A 579 -21.86 -3.61 21.25
CA PHE A 579 -21.52 -2.29 20.75
C PHE A 579 -20.21 -1.83 21.40
N ASP A 580 -19.39 -1.09 20.66
CA ASP A 580 -18.09 -0.58 21.12
C ASP A 580 -17.83 0.89 20.75
N GLY A 581 -18.85 1.62 20.30
CA GLY A 581 -18.72 3.00 19.83
C GLY A 581 -18.45 3.14 18.34
N ASP A 582 -17.80 2.16 17.70
CA ASP A 582 -17.58 2.11 16.25
C ASP A 582 -18.69 1.35 15.52
N TYR A 583 -19.11 0.20 16.08
CA TYR A 583 -20.04 -0.74 15.44
C TYR A 583 -21.10 -1.27 16.40
N MET A 584 -22.32 -1.48 15.89
CA MET A 584 -23.30 -2.39 16.48
C MET A 584 -23.05 -3.81 15.96
N TYR A 585 -22.90 -4.77 16.89
CA TYR A 585 -22.68 -6.18 16.60
C TYR A 585 -23.98 -6.96 16.69
N VAL A 586 -24.43 -7.51 15.56
CA VAL A 586 -25.69 -8.24 15.42
C VAL A 586 -25.46 -9.73 15.19
N PRO A 587 -25.90 -10.63 16.09
CA PRO A 587 -25.69 -12.05 15.88
C PRO A 587 -26.51 -12.56 14.69
N VAL A 588 -25.91 -13.41 13.87
CA VAL A 588 -26.56 -14.11 12.76
C VAL A 588 -27.59 -15.09 13.31
N ARG A 589 -28.81 -15.04 12.75
CA ARG A 589 -29.95 -15.88 13.14
C ARG A 589 -30.13 -17.08 12.20
N GLN A 590 -29.93 -16.88 10.91
CA GLN A 590 -30.06 -17.90 9.89
C GLN A 590 -29.20 -17.55 8.68
N ILE A 591 -28.57 -18.56 8.08
CA ILE A 591 -27.92 -18.48 6.77
C ILE A 591 -28.65 -19.46 5.86
N ARG A 592 -28.96 -19.06 4.63
CA ARG A 592 -29.40 -19.96 3.55
C ARG A 592 -28.53 -19.70 2.34
N CYS A 593 -28.18 -20.76 1.61
CA CYS A 593 -27.57 -20.66 0.28
C CYS A 593 -28.59 -21.13 -0.76
N GLU A 594 -28.86 -20.32 -1.77
CA GLU A 594 -29.76 -20.61 -2.88
C GLU A 594 -28.94 -20.65 -4.18
N GLN A 595 -29.03 -21.73 -4.95
CA GLN A 595 -28.34 -21.84 -6.23
C GLN A 595 -29.13 -21.11 -7.31
N VAL A 596 -28.61 -19.96 -7.77
CA VAL A 596 -29.26 -19.14 -8.81
C VAL A 596 -28.59 -19.31 -10.17
N ARG A 597 -29.29 -18.95 -11.26
CA ARG A 597 -28.75 -18.93 -12.63
C ARG A 597 -29.11 -17.63 -13.35
N ARG A 598 -28.16 -17.06 -14.08
CA ARG A 598 -28.30 -15.83 -14.91
C ARG A 598 -29.01 -14.67 -14.19
N LYS A 599 -28.83 -14.54 -12.88
CA LYS A 599 -29.44 -13.48 -12.06
C LYS A 599 -28.52 -12.27 -12.05
N ARG A 600 -29.01 -11.07 -12.39
CA ARG A 600 -28.14 -9.90 -12.58
C ARG A 600 -27.52 -9.42 -11.26
N VAL A 601 -26.25 -9.03 -11.33
CA VAL A 601 -25.36 -8.67 -10.21
C VAL A 601 -24.77 -7.27 -10.48
N TYR A 602 -24.64 -6.43 -9.46
CA TYR A 602 -24.16 -5.06 -9.45
C TYR A 602 -23.11 -4.85 -8.33
N ASN A 603 -22.03 -4.12 -8.56
CA ASN A 603 -21.03 -3.72 -7.54
C ASN A 603 -20.57 -2.27 -7.82
N PHE A 604 -19.82 -1.61 -6.94
CA PHE A 604 -19.27 -0.28 -7.21
C PHE A 604 -18.04 0.08 -6.37
N GLY A 605 -17.10 0.82 -6.99
CA GLY A 605 -15.91 1.35 -6.32
C GLY A 605 -16.24 2.52 -5.39
N VAL A 606 -15.53 2.65 -4.27
CA VAL A 606 -15.76 3.71 -3.27
C VAL A 606 -14.47 4.43 -2.90
N ASP A 607 -14.46 5.76 -3.00
CA ASP A 607 -13.29 6.63 -2.76
C ASP A 607 -12.57 6.29 -1.44
N ARG A 608 -11.28 5.90 -1.56
CA ARG A 608 -10.30 5.55 -0.49
C ARG A 608 -10.65 4.37 0.42
N ASP A 609 -11.93 4.14 0.67
CA ASP A 609 -12.42 3.20 1.68
C ASP A 609 -12.79 1.83 1.07
N GLU A 610 -12.98 1.75 -0.26
CA GLU A 610 -13.22 0.53 -1.06
C GLU A 610 -14.23 -0.48 -0.45
N SER A 611 -15.24 0.09 0.21
CA SER A 611 -16.24 -0.63 1.00
C SER A 611 -17.49 0.24 1.17
N TYR A 612 -18.61 -0.40 1.43
CA TYR A 612 -19.89 0.26 1.63
C TYR A 612 -20.80 -0.54 2.58
N VAL A 613 -21.92 0.03 2.98
CA VAL A 613 -22.92 -0.64 3.81
C VAL A 613 -24.10 -1.10 2.93
N ALA A 614 -24.26 -2.42 2.83
CA ALA A 614 -25.32 -3.09 2.10
C ALA A 614 -26.22 -3.86 3.09
N GLY A 615 -27.54 -3.78 2.96
CA GLY A 615 -28.48 -4.38 3.92
C GLY A 615 -28.20 -3.96 5.37
N GLY A 616 -27.71 -2.74 5.59
CA GLY A 616 -27.27 -2.25 6.91
C GLY A 616 -25.97 -2.88 7.46
N VAL A 617 -25.23 -3.69 6.70
CA VAL A 617 -23.98 -4.35 7.13
C VAL A 617 -22.81 -3.92 6.24
N ALA A 618 -21.61 -3.74 6.82
CA ALA A 618 -20.41 -3.34 6.07
C ALA A 618 -19.83 -4.47 5.19
N VAL A 619 -19.53 -4.17 3.92
CA VAL A 619 -19.03 -5.07 2.86
C VAL A 619 -17.89 -4.41 2.05
N HIS A 620 -17.01 -5.19 1.39
CA HIS A 620 -15.78 -4.72 0.72
C HIS A 620 -15.68 -5.10 -0.77
N ASN A 621 -14.83 -4.40 -1.53
CA ASN A 621 -14.52 -4.61 -2.96
C ASN A 621 -13.34 -5.61 -3.19
N CYS A 622 -13.26 -6.36 -4.31
CA CYS A 622 -12.29 -7.46 -4.50
C CYS A 622 -11.01 -7.10 -5.32
N SER A 623 -9.78 -7.45 -4.86
CA SER A 623 -8.47 -7.42 -5.62
C SER A 623 -7.27 -8.13 -4.89
N ALA A 624 -6.08 -8.33 -5.50
CA ALA A 624 -4.98 -9.24 -5.06
C ALA A 624 -3.48 -8.71 -5.03
N PRO A 625 -2.44 -9.45 -4.48
CA PRO A 625 -1.06 -8.96 -4.15
C PRO A 625 0.20 -9.89 -4.45
N ALA A 626 1.44 -9.49 -4.05
CA ALA A 626 2.78 -9.86 -4.65
C ALA A 626 3.83 -10.76 -3.86
N TYR A 627 5.04 -11.02 -4.44
CA TYR A 627 6.04 -12.09 -4.08
C TYR A 627 7.55 -11.70 -3.89
N THR A 628 8.48 -12.68 -3.76
CA THR A 628 9.90 -12.54 -3.32
C THR A 628 10.95 -13.44 -4.05
N SER A 629 12.13 -12.88 -4.36
CA SER A 629 13.39 -13.54 -4.83
C SER A 629 13.44 -14.12 -6.28
N GLY A 630 14.64 -14.20 -6.86
CA GLY A 630 14.87 -14.42 -8.30
C GLY A 630 14.64 -15.86 -8.78
N SER A 631 13.87 -15.99 -9.86
CA SER A 631 13.43 -17.26 -10.46
C SER A 631 13.34 -17.16 -11.99
N LEU A 632 13.29 -18.30 -12.69
CA LEU A 632 13.08 -18.35 -14.16
C LEU A 632 11.64 -18.77 -14.46
N HIS A 633 10.92 -17.96 -15.24
CA HIS A 633 9.61 -18.30 -15.76
C HIS A 633 9.66 -18.43 -17.28
N ALA A 634 9.51 -19.65 -17.79
CA ALA A 634 9.64 -19.98 -19.22
C ALA A 634 8.47 -20.89 -19.66
N ALA A 635 7.27 -20.35 -19.56
CA ALA A 635 6.03 -21.02 -19.94
C ALA A 635 5.85 -21.14 -21.47
N VAL A 636 5.07 -22.13 -21.89
CA VAL A 636 4.62 -22.31 -23.28
C VAL A 636 3.09 -22.31 -23.34
N VAL A 637 2.52 -21.52 -24.25
CA VAL A 637 1.08 -21.53 -24.56
C VAL A 637 0.89 -21.86 -26.04
N GLU A 638 0.22 -22.98 -26.31
CA GLU A 638 -0.18 -23.45 -27.63
C GLU A 638 -1.70 -23.40 -27.77
N ILE A 639 -2.20 -22.74 -28.81
CA ILE A 639 -3.64 -22.65 -29.08
C ILE A 639 -3.92 -23.12 -30.51
N VAL A 640 -4.93 -23.96 -30.70
CA VAL A 640 -5.41 -24.43 -32.00
C VAL A 640 -6.88 -24.05 -32.13
N VAL A 641 -7.17 -23.07 -32.99
CA VAL A 641 -8.51 -22.60 -33.33
C VAL A 641 -8.88 -23.20 -34.69
N LYS A 642 -9.93 -24.02 -34.74
CA LYS A 642 -10.40 -24.66 -35.98
C LYS A 642 -11.31 -23.74 -36.81
N ALA A 643 -11.88 -24.25 -37.89
CA ALA A 643 -12.70 -23.46 -38.80
C ALA A 643 -13.93 -22.87 -38.08
N GLY A 644 -14.24 -21.59 -38.32
CA GLY A 644 -15.32 -20.84 -37.68
C GLY A 644 -15.22 -20.65 -36.15
N ALA A 645 -14.18 -21.18 -35.51
CA ALA A 645 -14.03 -21.19 -34.05
C ALA A 645 -13.41 -19.88 -33.51
N ARG A 646 -13.61 -19.56 -32.22
CA ARG A 646 -13.13 -18.30 -31.62
C ARG A 646 -12.47 -18.50 -30.24
N CYS A 647 -11.32 -17.88 -30.02
CA CYS A 647 -10.59 -17.96 -28.76
C CYS A 647 -10.05 -16.60 -28.32
N GLN A 648 -10.33 -16.19 -27.07
CA GLN A 648 -9.72 -15.01 -26.44
C GLN A 648 -8.91 -15.43 -25.20
N TYR A 649 -7.64 -15.00 -25.15
CA TYR A 649 -6.70 -15.25 -24.07
C TYR A 649 -6.24 -13.93 -23.44
N THR A 650 -6.60 -13.71 -22.19
CA THR A 650 -6.26 -12.51 -21.40
C THR A 650 -5.23 -12.88 -20.33
N THR A 651 -4.23 -12.03 -20.10
CA THR A 651 -3.29 -12.19 -18.97
C THR A 651 -2.86 -10.82 -18.44
N VAL A 652 -2.68 -10.71 -17.13
CA VAL A 652 -2.07 -9.56 -16.45
C VAL A 652 -0.94 -10.12 -15.59
N GLN A 653 0.24 -9.47 -15.57
CA GLN A 653 1.48 -10.14 -15.12
C GLN A 653 2.40 -9.23 -14.30
N ASN A 654 2.05 -8.92 -13.05
CA ASN A 654 2.92 -8.13 -12.19
C ASN A 654 4.08 -8.94 -11.57
N TRP A 655 5.10 -9.26 -12.38
CA TRP A 655 6.27 -10.00 -11.93
C TRP A 655 7.14 -9.17 -10.99
N TYR A 656 7.51 -9.77 -9.85
CA TYR A 656 8.53 -9.16 -8.99
C TYR A 656 9.82 -9.03 -9.78
N LYS A 657 10.44 -7.84 -9.71
CA LYS A 657 11.32 -7.41 -10.79
C LYS A 657 12.59 -8.29 -10.97
N ASN A 658 12.93 -9.20 -10.06
CA ASN A 658 14.07 -10.14 -10.15
C ASN A 658 13.75 -11.48 -10.83
N VAL A 659 12.55 -11.67 -11.38
CA VAL A 659 12.19 -12.83 -12.20
C VAL A 659 12.57 -12.59 -13.67
N PHE A 660 13.22 -13.57 -14.31
CA PHE A 660 13.33 -13.60 -15.77
C PHE A 660 12.05 -14.20 -16.35
N ASN A 661 11.20 -13.37 -16.95
CA ASN A 661 9.93 -13.79 -17.54
C ASN A 661 10.04 -13.90 -19.07
N LEU A 662 10.06 -15.12 -19.61
CA LEU A 662 10.44 -15.42 -21.00
C LEU A 662 9.43 -16.38 -21.67
N VAL A 663 8.15 -16.00 -21.72
CA VAL A 663 7.05 -16.87 -22.19
C VAL A 663 6.98 -16.96 -23.71
N THR A 664 6.81 -18.18 -24.24
CA THR A 664 6.48 -18.42 -25.67
C THR A 664 4.98 -18.69 -25.82
N LYS A 665 4.25 -17.84 -26.56
CA LYS A 665 2.81 -18.01 -26.81
C LYS A 665 2.53 -18.05 -28.32
N ARG A 666 1.82 -19.06 -28.82
CA ARG A 666 1.43 -19.15 -30.24
C ARG A 666 0.05 -19.77 -30.42
N ALA A 667 -0.65 -19.30 -31.45
CA ALA A 667 -1.93 -19.84 -31.91
C ALA A 667 -1.87 -20.23 -33.39
N TRP A 668 -2.55 -21.30 -33.76
CA TRP A 668 -2.88 -21.71 -35.13
C TRP A 668 -4.37 -21.47 -35.37
N VAL A 669 -4.75 -20.87 -36.50
CA VAL A 669 -6.13 -20.45 -36.79
C VAL A 669 -6.60 -20.96 -38.16
N GLY A 670 -7.64 -21.78 -38.16
CA GLY A 670 -8.30 -22.38 -39.33
C GLY A 670 -9.31 -21.46 -40.02
N GLU A 671 -10.01 -21.99 -41.04
CA GLU A 671 -10.83 -21.21 -41.98
C GLU A 671 -11.95 -20.43 -41.28
N GLY A 672 -11.96 -19.10 -41.42
CA GLY A 672 -12.91 -18.22 -40.72
C GLY A 672 -12.81 -18.20 -39.20
N GLY A 673 -11.79 -18.82 -38.60
CA GLY A 673 -11.55 -18.81 -37.16
C GLY A 673 -10.97 -17.48 -36.66
N GLU A 674 -11.01 -17.24 -35.34
CA GLU A 674 -10.63 -15.98 -34.71
C GLU A 674 -9.83 -16.19 -33.41
N MET A 675 -8.71 -15.47 -33.25
CA MET A 675 -7.84 -15.55 -32.06
C MET A 675 -7.48 -14.15 -31.52
N ARG A 676 -7.52 -13.92 -30.21
CA ARG A 676 -7.23 -12.61 -29.55
C ARG A 676 -6.37 -12.74 -28.27
N TRP A 677 -5.36 -11.87 -28.07
CA TRP A 677 -4.39 -11.84 -26.94
C TRP A 677 -4.32 -10.48 -26.16
N ILE A 678 -4.05 -10.44 -24.83
CA ILE A 678 -3.90 -9.20 -23.97
C ILE A 678 -2.85 -9.31 -22.77
N ASP A 679 -2.06 -8.26 -22.32
CA ASP A 679 -0.83 -8.33 -21.38
C ASP A 679 -0.27 -7.02 -20.60
N GLY A 680 0.63 -7.06 -19.51
CA GLY A 680 1.36 -5.90 -18.75
C GLY A 680 2.22 -6.09 -17.37
N ASN A 681 3.11 -5.14 -16.82
CA ASN A 681 4.06 -5.15 -15.55
C ASN A 681 4.86 -3.80 -15.07
N LEU A 682 5.51 -3.61 -13.82
CA LEU A 682 5.96 -2.30 -13.09
C LEU A 682 7.20 -2.12 -12.00
N GLY A 683 7.56 -0.91 -11.39
CA GLY A 683 8.17 -0.59 -9.98
C GLY A 683 9.56 0.20 -9.56
N CYS A 684 9.76 0.98 -8.41
CA CYS A 684 11.10 1.46 -7.75
C CYS A 684 11.38 2.06 -6.25
N ILE A 685 12.49 2.86 -5.97
CA ILE A 685 13.32 3.11 -4.66
C ILE A 685 14.25 4.42 -4.56
N ALA A 686 14.47 5.10 -3.36
CA ALA A 686 14.90 6.53 -2.86
C ALA A 686 16.33 7.31 -2.92
N GLU A 687 16.42 8.69 -2.72
CA GLU A 687 17.63 9.63 -2.84
C GLU A 687 18.37 10.18 -1.57
N ASN A 688 19.51 10.88 -1.76
CA ASN A 688 20.37 11.54 -0.76
C ASN A 688 20.98 10.59 0.30
N GLN A 689 20.70 9.30 0.17
CA GLN A 689 21.16 8.24 1.06
C GLN A 689 22.63 7.90 0.80
N LYS A 690 23.41 7.67 1.86
CA LYS A 690 24.85 7.43 1.77
C LYS A 690 25.20 5.95 1.68
N LEU A 691 26.10 5.61 0.77
CA LEU A 691 26.72 4.29 0.64
C LEU A 691 28.18 4.35 1.05
N ILE A 692 28.69 3.22 1.53
CA ILE A 692 30.11 3.06 1.86
C ILE A 692 30.84 2.52 0.62
N THR A 693 31.90 3.21 0.19
CA THR A 693 32.83 2.80 -0.87
C THR A 693 34.26 2.72 -0.31
N PRO A 694 35.23 2.05 -0.98
CA PRO A 694 36.61 2.02 -0.52
C PRO A 694 37.27 3.40 -0.42
N ASP A 695 36.85 4.37 -1.23
CA ASP A 695 37.43 5.72 -1.22
C ASP A 695 36.63 6.69 -0.32
N GLY A 696 35.55 6.23 0.32
CA GLY A 696 34.76 7.03 1.24
C GLY A 696 33.27 6.76 1.25
N VAL A 697 32.55 7.58 2.02
CA VAL A 697 31.09 7.61 2.01
C VAL A 697 30.61 8.50 0.88
N VAL A 698 29.80 7.95 -0.03
CA VAL A 698 29.33 8.61 -1.27
C VAL A 698 27.81 8.53 -1.30
N LYS A 699 27.13 9.61 -1.68
CA LYS A 699 25.67 9.59 -1.81
C LYS A 699 25.23 8.74 -3.00
N ILE A 700 24.04 8.15 -2.93
CA ILE A 700 23.50 7.25 -3.96
C ILE A 700 23.43 7.93 -5.33
N GLU A 701 23.03 9.21 -5.38
CA GLU A 701 23.02 10.04 -6.59
C GLU A 701 24.42 10.41 -7.12
N GLN A 702 25.50 10.12 -6.38
CA GLN A 702 26.89 10.39 -6.76
C GLN A 702 27.71 9.12 -7.10
N ILE A 703 27.25 7.93 -6.71
CA ILE A 703 27.86 6.63 -7.10
C ILE A 703 27.98 6.52 -8.63
N LYS A 704 29.04 5.86 -9.12
CA LYS A 704 29.26 5.56 -10.55
C LYS A 704 29.31 4.06 -10.80
N VAL A 705 28.80 3.62 -11.95
CA VAL A 705 28.98 2.24 -12.43
C VAL A 705 30.49 1.93 -12.49
N GLY A 706 30.87 0.74 -12.03
CA GLY A 706 32.27 0.32 -11.92
C GLY A 706 32.94 0.62 -10.57
N GLN A 707 32.44 1.56 -9.78
CA GLN A 707 32.90 1.77 -8.39
C GLN A 707 32.55 0.57 -7.51
N LYS A 708 33.25 0.39 -6.39
CA LYS A 708 32.92 -0.62 -5.40
C LYS A 708 32.08 -0.02 -4.27
N VAL A 709 31.03 -0.74 -3.86
CA VAL A 709 30.22 -0.42 -2.67
C VAL A 709 30.29 -1.57 -1.68
N LEU A 710 30.05 -1.25 -0.41
CA LEU A 710 30.02 -2.24 0.66
C LEU A 710 28.72 -3.04 0.60
N SER A 711 28.84 -4.35 0.82
CA SER A 711 27.78 -5.35 0.72
C SER A 711 28.03 -6.47 1.74
N TYR A 712 27.05 -7.35 1.93
CA TYR A 712 27.15 -8.49 2.84
C TYR A 712 27.18 -9.81 2.04
N ASP A 713 28.26 -10.58 2.18
CA ASP A 713 28.41 -11.90 1.54
C ASP A 713 27.80 -12.96 2.46
N GLU A 714 26.51 -13.26 2.25
CA GLU A 714 25.72 -14.17 3.08
C GLU A 714 26.36 -15.56 3.22
N ARG A 715 27.08 -16.04 2.20
CA ARG A 715 27.75 -17.35 2.20
C ARG A 715 29.03 -17.37 3.03
N LYS A 716 29.61 -16.20 3.29
CA LYS A 716 30.85 -16.03 4.07
C LYS A 716 30.61 -15.31 5.41
N GLU A 717 29.35 -15.00 5.71
CA GLU A 717 28.85 -14.28 6.88
C GLU A 717 29.65 -13.01 7.25
N ARG A 718 30.12 -12.29 6.23
CA ARG A 718 31.05 -11.16 6.38
C ARG A 718 30.77 -10.03 5.41
N LEU A 719 31.21 -8.83 5.78
CA LEU A 719 31.16 -7.67 4.90
C LEU A 719 32.18 -7.82 3.76
N VAL A 720 31.84 -7.36 2.56
CA VAL A 720 32.73 -7.32 1.38
C VAL A 720 32.45 -6.14 0.47
N PHE A 721 33.47 -5.63 -0.23
CA PHE A 721 33.29 -4.66 -1.31
C PHE A 721 33.05 -5.34 -2.65
N ARG A 722 32.00 -4.93 -3.36
CA ARG A 722 31.58 -5.46 -4.67
C ARG A 722 31.36 -4.34 -5.67
N ARG A 723 31.55 -4.61 -6.96
CA ARG A 723 31.39 -3.61 -8.01
C ARG A 723 29.92 -3.28 -8.25
N VAL A 724 29.61 -2.00 -8.42
CA VAL A 724 28.32 -1.50 -8.92
C VAL A 724 28.24 -1.80 -10.41
N LEU A 725 27.27 -2.60 -10.82
CA LEU A 725 27.02 -3.00 -12.21
C LEU A 725 26.12 -2.02 -12.95
N ALA A 726 25.14 -1.44 -12.25
CA ALA A 726 24.20 -0.47 -12.80
C ALA A 726 23.78 0.54 -11.73
N LYS A 727 23.33 1.72 -12.16
CA LYS A 727 22.76 2.76 -11.29
C LYS A 727 21.59 3.44 -12.00
N ARG A 728 20.62 3.87 -11.19
CA ARG A 728 19.25 4.20 -11.56
C ARG A 728 18.75 5.41 -10.72
N ASN A 729 18.00 6.37 -11.29
CA ASN A 729 17.28 7.52 -10.69
C ASN A 729 15.77 7.52 -11.06
N SER A 730 14.95 7.00 -10.17
CA SER A 730 13.59 6.53 -10.44
C SER A 730 12.48 7.54 -10.10
N GLY A 731 12.75 8.82 -10.34
CA GLY A 731 11.78 9.90 -10.15
C GLY A 731 11.49 10.21 -8.68
N ARG A 732 10.53 11.08 -8.41
CA ARG A 732 10.11 11.39 -7.02
C ARG A 732 9.06 10.39 -6.55
N GLN A 733 9.22 9.86 -5.35
CA GLN A 733 8.26 8.92 -4.76
C GLN A 733 8.08 9.21 -3.28
N ARG A 734 6.94 8.79 -2.72
CA ARG A 734 6.67 8.92 -1.28
C ARG A 734 7.58 8.00 -0.48
N VAL A 735 8.29 8.60 0.46
CA VAL A 735 9.37 7.95 1.20
C VAL A 735 9.10 7.89 2.70
N TYR A 736 9.67 6.87 3.32
CA TYR A 736 9.52 6.47 4.70
C TYR A 736 10.89 6.36 5.36
N ASP A 737 10.98 6.79 6.60
CA ASP A 737 12.18 6.75 7.41
C ASP A 737 12.24 5.45 8.22
N VAL A 738 13.21 4.60 7.90
CA VAL A 738 13.57 3.38 8.63
C VAL A 738 14.76 3.71 9.52
N SER A 739 14.60 3.63 10.84
CA SER A 739 15.62 4.10 11.80
C SER A 739 15.92 3.15 12.95
N ILE A 740 17.17 3.18 13.41
CA ILE A 740 17.74 2.47 14.56
C ILE A 740 18.55 3.48 15.37
N GLY A 741 17.94 4.05 16.41
CA GLY A 741 18.56 5.14 17.16
C GLY A 741 18.81 6.35 16.25
N ALA A 742 20.07 6.75 16.09
CA ALA A 742 20.46 7.80 15.15
C ALA A 742 20.80 7.30 13.73
N ARG A 743 20.92 5.97 13.52
CA ARG A 743 21.07 5.38 12.17
C ARG A 743 19.72 5.45 11.46
N LYS A 744 19.66 5.97 10.23
CA LYS A 744 18.41 6.28 9.55
C LYS A 744 18.58 6.23 8.03
N ILE A 745 17.78 5.41 7.37
CA ILE A 745 17.67 5.35 5.91
C ILE A 745 16.26 5.76 5.50
N ARG A 746 16.15 6.45 4.37
CA ARG A 746 14.89 6.87 3.75
C ARG A 746 14.66 6.09 2.48
N VAL A 747 13.51 5.44 2.37
CA VAL A 747 13.21 4.42 1.36
C VAL A 747 11.74 4.45 0.95
N THR A 748 11.39 3.83 -0.18
CA THR A 748 9.99 3.57 -0.54
C THR A 748 9.38 2.49 0.36
N ARG A 749 8.05 2.50 0.52
CA ARG A 749 7.32 1.62 1.46
C ARG A 749 7.63 0.12 1.27
N ASN A 750 7.78 -0.29 0.02
CA ASN A 750 7.99 -1.68 -0.41
C ASN A 750 9.48 -2.09 -0.46
N HIS A 751 10.41 -1.21 -0.10
CA HIS A 751 11.83 -1.45 -0.28
C HIS A 751 12.35 -2.64 0.56
N PRO A 752 13.06 -3.63 -0.03
CA PRO A 752 13.50 -4.83 0.67
C PRO A 752 14.79 -4.63 1.49
N PHE A 753 14.73 -5.03 2.76
CA PHE A 753 15.86 -5.11 3.70
C PHE A 753 16.21 -6.55 4.02
N TYR A 754 17.49 -6.86 4.18
CA TYR A 754 17.92 -8.16 4.70
C TYR A 754 17.70 -8.22 6.22
N SER A 755 16.84 -9.11 6.70
CA SER A 755 16.49 -9.19 8.12
C SER A 755 15.84 -10.53 8.53
N TYR A 756 15.09 -10.52 9.64
CA TYR A 756 14.37 -11.65 10.19
C TYR A 756 12.86 -11.56 10.00
N ARG A 757 12.27 -12.63 9.49
CA ARG A 757 10.82 -12.84 9.50
C ARG A 757 10.41 -13.53 10.81
N TYR A 758 9.37 -13.02 11.48
CA TYR A 758 8.78 -13.69 12.65
C TYR A 758 7.68 -14.64 12.21
N ASP A 759 7.83 -15.91 12.56
CA ASP A 759 6.82 -16.92 12.38
C ASP A 759 6.19 -17.34 13.73
N SER A 760 4.86 -17.25 13.79
CA SER A 760 4.08 -17.58 14.97
C SER A 760 3.67 -19.06 15.05
N THR A 761 3.72 -19.81 13.95
CA THR A 761 3.26 -21.21 13.91
C THR A 761 4.31 -22.15 14.50
N ARG A 762 5.61 -21.90 14.29
CA ARG A 762 6.67 -22.75 14.83
C ARG A 762 6.63 -22.89 16.37
N PRO A 763 6.90 -24.09 16.92
CA PRO A 763 6.96 -24.33 18.35
C PRO A 763 7.96 -23.43 19.07
N LYS A 764 7.60 -22.90 20.26
CA LYS A 764 8.49 -22.05 21.09
C LYS A 764 9.85 -22.69 21.44
N LYS A 765 10.01 -24.01 21.30
CA LYS A 765 11.28 -24.74 21.50
C LYS A 765 12.19 -24.77 20.26
N LEU A 766 11.64 -24.71 19.04
CA LEU A 766 12.39 -24.84 17.78
C LEU A 766 12.85 -23.50 17.20
N GLY A 767 12.30 -22.39 17.68
CA GLY A 767 12.56 -21.07 17.12
C GLY A 767 11.40 -20.52 16.32
N ARG A 768 11.34 -19.20 16.22
CA ARG A 768 10.23 -18.45 15.60
C ARG A 768 10.71 -17.33 14.68
N TYR A 769 11.96 -17.43 14.24
CA TYR A 769 12.61 -16.43 13.41
C TYR A 769 13.40 -17.14 12.30
N GLU A 770 13.45 -16.50 11.14
CA GLU A 770 14.01 -16.98 9.88
C GLU A 770 14.72 -15.81 9.19
N LEU A 771 15.85 -16.04 8.51
CA LEU A 771 16.55 -15.02 7.72
C LEU A 771 15.89 -14.84 6.34
N GLY A 772 15.78 -13.60 5.86
CA GLY A 772 15.31 -13.31 4.51
C GLY A 772 15.05 -11.83 4.27
N PHE A 773 14.58 -11.48 3.07
CA PHE A 773 14.21 -10.11 2.74
C PHE A 773 12.83 -9.73 3.31
N VAL A 774 12.77 -8.56 3.95
CA VAL A 774 11.60 -8.00 4.64
C VAL A 774 11.40 -6.57 4.15
N ARG A 775 10.17 -6.20 3.79
CA ARG A 775 9.85 -4.83 3.33
C ARG A 775 10.04 -3.81 4.45
N ALA A 776 10.36 -2.56 4.08
CA ALA A 776 10.49 -1.43 4.99
C ALA A 776 9.32 -1.33 6.00
N ASP A 777 8.07 -1.49 5.54
CA ASP A 777 6.86 -1.39 6.36
C ASP A 777 6.55 -2.63 7.23
N GLU A 778 7.24 -3.75 7.01
CA GLU A 778 7.16 -4.97 7.82
C GLU A 778 8.37 -5.14 8.76
N LEU A 779 9.36 -4.25 8.66
CA LEU A 779 10.67 -4.35 9.29
C LEU A 779 10.64 -4.01 10.79
N SER A 780 10.26 -4.97 11.64
CA SER A 780 10.29 -4.80 13.11
C SER A 780 11.71 -4.81 13.73
N LYS A 781 12.67 -5.39 13.01
CA LYS A 781 14.11 -5.44 13.31
C LYS A 781 14.86 -5.41 11.98
N ALA A 782 16.10 -4.92 11.95
CA ALA A 782 17.02 -5.07 10.82
C ALA A 782 18.28 -5.83 11.24
N ILE A 783 18.91 -6.51 10.27
CA ILE A 783 20.31 -6.92 10.37
C ILE A 783 21.15 -5.72 9.92
N VAL A 784 22.15 -5.38 10.72
CA VAL A 784 22.94 -4.17 10.55
C VAL A 784 24.42 -4.43 10.82
N PRO A 785 25.37 -3.79 10.09
CA PRO A 785 26.79 -3.86 10.41
C PRO A 785 27.10 -3.36 11.82
N ARG A 786 27.85 -4.19 12.56
CA ARG A 786 28.40 -3.97 13.90
C ARG A 786 29.91 -3.74 13.88
N THR A 787 30.62 -4.31 12.92
CA THR A 787 32.05 -4.02 12.66
C THR A 787 32.17 -2.98 11.54
N SER A 788 33.34 -2.33 11.46
CA SER A 788 33.78 -1.70 10.23
C SER A 788 34.62 -2.72 9.44
N LEU A 789 34.72 -2.52 8.13
CA LEU A 789 35.91 -2.95 7.40
C LEU A 789 36.86 -1.77 7.40
N ASP A 790 38.14 -1.99 7.63
CA ASP A 790 39.10 -0.91 7.37
C ASP A 790 39.31 -0.79 5.86
N TYR A 791 38.80 0.30 5.30
CA TYR A 791 38.90 0.65 3.88
C TYR A 791 39.57 2.00 3.66
N GLY A 792 39.86 2.72 4.75
CA GLY A 792 40.26 4.11 4.65
C GLY A 792 41.71 4.30 4.20
N LYS A 793 42.01 5.51 3.72
CA LYS A 793 43.37 5.95 3.41
C LYS A 793 43.65 7.22 4.21
N GLU A 794 44.89 7.36 4.67
CA GLU A 794 45.36 8.57 5.33
C GLU A 794 45.12 9.80 4.43
N TYR A 795 44.60 10.88 5.00
CA TYR A 795 44.29 12.08 4.23
C TYR A 795 45.52 12.95 4.04
N GLY A 796 45.77 13.37 2.79
CA GLY A 796 46.82 14.32 2.45
C GLY A 796 46.48 15.72 2.98
N LEU A 797 47.18 16.16 4.02
CA LEU A 797 46.92 17.42 4.70
C LEU A 797 47.23 18.61 3.79
N LYS A 798 46.27 19.53 3.66
CA LYS A 798 46.51 20.80 3.00
C LYS A 798 47.33 21.70 3.92
N LYS A 799 48.61 21.90 3.58
CA LYS A 799 49.53 22.77 4.31
C LYS A 799 49.22 24.26 4.04
N PRO A 800 49.47 25.15 5.03
CA PRO A 800 49.24 26.60 4.89
C PRO A 800 50.15 27.24 3.83
N LYS A 801 49.67 28.29 3.17
CA LYS A 801 50.41 29.03 2.13
C LYS A 801 51.27 30.12 2.78
N LEU A 802 52.49 29.74 3.18
CA LEU A 802 53.44 30.59 3.89
C LEU A 802 54.10 31.70 3.05
N ARG A 803 53.72 31.83 1.77
CA ARG A 803 54.10 32.91 0.86
C ARG A 803 52.94 33.90 0.75
N THR A 804 53.13 35.10 1.31
CA THR A 804 52.16 36.20 1.20
C THR A 804 52.68 37.25 0.21
N GLU A 805 51.89 37.58 -0.81
CA GLU A 805 52.19 38.67 -1.75
C GLU A 805 51.22 39.82 -1.52
N PHE A 806 51.74 41.03 -1.32
CA PHE A 806 50.93 42.23 -1.17
C PHE A 806 51.61 43.46 -1.77
N TRP A 807 50.81 44.41 -2.23
CA TRP A 807 51.30 45.70 -2.71
C TRP A 807 51.43 46.65 -1.52
N SER A 808 52.65 47.16 -1.31
CA SER A 808 52.93 48.20 -0.32
C SER A 808 53.31 49.48 -1.04
N GLY A 809 52.66 50.60 -0.71
CA GLY A 809 53.13 51.91 -1.16
C GLY A 809 54.42 52.29 -0.43
N ASN A 810 55.37 52.91 -1.13
CA ASN A 810 56.38 53.73 -0.48
C ASN A 810 55.81 55.14 -0.19
N GLN A 811 56.61 56.01 0.43
CA GLN A 811 56.25 57.40 0.74
C GLN A 811 55.94 58.28 -0.49
N HIS A 812 56.07 57.76 -1.72
CA HIS A 812 55.72 58.42 -2.98
C HIS A 812 54.54 57.73 -3.72
N LYS A 813 53.76 56.88 -3.03
CA LYS A 813 52.56 56.18 -3.55
C LYS A 813 52.76 55.22 -4.75
N ASN A 814 53.98 54.96 -5.20
CA ASN A 814 54.23 53.89 -6.16
C ASN A 814 54.12 52.53 -5.47
N GLY A 815 53.31 51.63 -6.04
CA GLY A 815 53.06 50.30 -5.48
C GLY A 815 54.26 49.37 -5.69
N LEU A 816 54.85 48.89 -4.60
CA LEU A 816 55.90 47.88 -4.62
C LEU A 816 55.29 46.50 -4.32
N ARG A 817 55.57 45.49 -5.15
CA ARG A 817 55.11 44.11 -4.91
C ARG A 817 56.03 43.43 -3.88
N VAL A 818 55.59 43.39 -2.62
CA VAL A 818 56.33 42.73 -1.53
C VAL A 818 55.92 41.26 -1.46
N VAL A 819 56.89 40.37 -1.63
CA VAL A 819 56.75 38.92 -1.42
C VAL A 819 57.40 38.57 -0.09
N ARG A 820 56.64 37.95 0.82
CA ARG A 820 57.14 37.50 2.13
C ARG A 820 56.95 36.00 2.26
N GLU A 821 58.05 35.27 2.38
CA GLU A 821 58.06 33.82 2.64
C GLU A 821 58.45 33.57 4.10
N GLN A 822 57.61 32.85 4.86
CA GLN A 822 57.90 32.43 6.23
C GLN A 822 58.30 30.94 6.28
N LYS A 823 59.29 30.59 7.09
CA LYS A 823 59.53 29.19 7.47
C LYS A 823 58.38 28.68 8.34
N SER A 824 57.91 27.47 8.07
CA SER A 824 56.83 26.83 8.85
C SER A 824 57.28 26.57 10.28
N ARG A 825 56.41 26.89 11.24
CA ARG A 825 56.56 26.45 12.65
C ARG A 825 55.78 25.15 12.95
N LEU A 826 55.10 24.57 11.96
CA LEU A 826 54.38 23.30 12.11
C LEU A 826 55.33 22.12 11.91
N LYS A 827 55.28 21.17 12.85
CA LYS A 827 56.10 19.94 12.90
C LYS A 827 55.32 18.69 12.46
N ILE A 828 54.45 18.86 11.47
CA ILE A 828 53.56 17.81 10.96
C ILE A 828 54.00 17.28 9.58
N GLY A 829 53.77 15.98 9.34
CA GLY A 829 53.94 15.37 8.03
C GLY A 829 52.87 15.80 7.02
N ASP A 830 52.90 15.20 5.82
CA ASP A 830 51.90 15.44 4.77
C ASP A 830 50.58 14.68 4.96
N ARG A 831 50.45 13.88 6.02
CA ARG A 831 49.32 12.96 6.23
C ARG A 831 48.75 13.04 7.64
N THR A 832 47.47 12.69 7.76
CA THR A 832 46.78 12.56 9.04
C THR A 832 47.32 11.41 9.88
N THR A 833 47.40 11.61 11.19
CA THR A 833 47.81 10.62 12.19
C THR A 833 46.79 10.55 13.32
N GLY A 834 46.78 9.46 14.11
CA GLY A 834 45.87 9.33 15.26
C GLY A 834 45.95 10.49 16.25
N LYS A 835 47.16 11.00 16.55
CA LYS A 835 47.36 12.18 17.42
C LYS A 835 46.72 13.45 16.84
N LEU A 836 46.95 13.72 15.56
CA LEU A 836 46.40 14.92 14.90
C LEU A 836 44.87 14.83 14.74
N MET A 837 44.35 13.64 14.45
CA MET A 837 42.90 13.42 14.37
C MET A 837 42.23 13.60 15.74
N TRP A 838 42.84 13.11 16.83
CA TRP A 838 42.38 13.41 18.19
C TRP A 838 42.35 14.92 18.46
N LEU A 839 43.38 15.67 18.05
CA LEU A 839 43.42 17.13 18.24
C LEU A 839 42.29 17.85 17.47
N PHE A 840 42.02 17.45 16.22
CA PHE A 840 40.89 17.98 15.45
C PHE A 840 39.52 17.65 16.10
N GLY A 841 39.38 16.47 16.69
CA GLY A 841 38.20 16.07 17.44
C GLY A 841 38.01 16.89 18.72
N TYR A 842 39.09 17.07 19.49
CA TYR A 842 39.09 17.84 20.74
C TYR A 842 38.73 19.32 20.49
N TRP A 843 39.21 19.89 19.38
CA TRP A 843 38.86 21.26 18.98
C TRP A 843 37.36 21.47 18.68
N LEU A 844 36.64 20.46 18.20
CA LEU A 844 35.22 20.62 17.88
C LEU A 844 34.37 21.02 19.10
N GLY A 845 34.71 20.46 20.28
CA GLY A 845 34.10 20.83 21.56
C GLY A 845 34.77 22.06 22.17
N ASP A 846 35.92 21.85 22.85
CA ASP A 846 36.56 22.86 23.70
C ASP A 846 37.33 23.96 22.95
N GLY A 847 37.52 23.83 21.64
CA GLY A 847 38.38 24.71 20.85
C GLY A 847 37.72 26.00 20.35
N ASP A 848 38.53 27.01 20.04
CA ASP A 848 38.14 28.27 19.40
C ASP A 848 39.24 28.86 18.52
N MET A 849 38.91 29.87 17.71
CA MET A 849 39.83 30.51 16.77
C MET A 849 39.58 32.02 16.73
N SER A 850 40.65 32.81 16.81
CA SER A 850 40.61 34.27 16.72
C SER A 850 41.55 34.75 15.62
N ILE A 851 41.02 35.49 14.63
CA ILE A 851 41.78 36.01 13.48
C ILE A 851 41.54 37.52 13.39
N LYS A 852 42.62 38.32 13.30
CA LYS A 852 42.52 39.76 13.07
C LYS A 852 43.15 40.13 11.73
N TYR A 853 42.36 40.69 10.83
CA TYR A 853 42.80 41.20 9.53
C TYR A 853 43.42 42.61 9.65
N GLY A 854 44.19 43.00 8.65
CA GLY A 854 44.73 44.36 8.47
C GLY A 854 43.74 45.29 7.76
N VAL A 855 44.18 46.51 7.45
CA VAL A 855 43.35 47.55 6.78
C VAL A 855 42.90 47.10 5.39
N ASN A 856 43.74 46.36 4.68
CA ASN A 856 43.33 45.57 3.52
C ASN A 856 42.93 44.18 4.02
N GLU A 857 41.66 43.79 3.81
CA GLU A 857 41.06 42.53 4.30
C GLU A 857 41.80 41.27 3.86
N LYS A 858 42.66 41.37 2.84
CA LYS A 858 43.49 40.28 2.29
C LYS A 858 44.71 39.90 3.16
N VAL A 859 45.01 40.61 4.25
CA VAL A 859 46.21 40.36 5.08
C VAL A 859 45.86 40.04 6.54
N VAL A 860 46.16 38.84 7.01
CA VAL A 860 46.01 38.46 8.43
C VAL A 860 47.12 39.10 9.27
N ARG A 861 46.77 39.99 10.21
CA ARG A 861 47.70 40.66 11.13
C ARG A 861 48.20 39.69 12.21
N TRP A 862 47.28 39.02 12.92
CA TRP A 862 47.57 37.94 13.86
C TRP A 862 46.43 36.91 13.88
N ALA A 863 46.74 35.68 14.29
CA ALA A 863 45.75 34.65 14.55
C ALA A 863 46.15 33.78 15.75
N LYS A 864 45.15 33.22 16.44
CA LYS A 864 45.30 32.33 17.59
C LYS A 864 44.34 31.14 17.51
N LEU A 865 44.82 29.96 17.89
CA LEU A 865 44.01 28.78 18.19
C LEU A 865 43.87 28.67 19.71
N GLY A 866 42.65 28.61 20.23
CA GLY A 866 42.35 28.53 21.67
C GLY A 866 41.69 27.21 22.04
N PHE A 867 41.79 26.84 23.32
CA PHE A 867 41.07 25.73 23.94
C PHE A 867 40.66 26.10 25.38
N SER A 868 39.43 25.76 25.74
CA SER A 868 38.87 25.94 27.09
C SER A 868 39.26 24.77 28.00
N CYS A 869 40.53 24.73 28.41
CA CYS A 869 41.14 23.61 29.11
C CYS A 869 41.70 24.02 30.50
N PRO A 870 40.88 24.00 31.57
CA PRO A 870 41.30 24.25 32.96
C PRO A 870 42.49 23.40 33.43
N LYS A 871 43.19 23.86 34.48
CA LYS A 871 44.41 23.18 35.01
C LYS A 871 44.19 21.74 35.45
N ASP A 872 42.98 21.42 35.89
CA ASP A 872 42.50 20.12 36.35
C ASP A 872 41.77 19.30 35.25
N ASN A 873 41.67 19.82 34.01
CA ASN A 873 40.99 19.12 32.93
C ASN A 873 41.76 17.85 32.51
N ARG A 874 41.06 16.71 32.53
CA ARG A 874 41.51 15.35 32.13
C ARG A 874 42.27 15.26 30.79
N ALA A 875 42.03 16.19 29.86
CA ALA A 875 42.63 16.20 28.53
C ALA A 875 43.87 17.11 28.42
N ARG A 876 44.17 17.91 29.45
CA ARG A 876 45.16 19.00 29.37
C ARG A 876 46.58 18.53 29.11
N GLU A 877 47.03 17.46 29.77
CA GLU A 877 48.35 16.88 29.55
C GLU A 877 48.51 16.39 28.11
N ARG A 878 47.51 15.63 27.60
CA ARG A 878 47.47 15.12 26.23
C ARG A 878 47.43 16.24 25.19
N LEU A 879 46.65 17.30 25.45
CA LEU A 879 46.61 18.50 24.61
C LEU A 879 47.98 19.19 24.54
N MET A 880 48.63 19.44 25.70
CA MET A 880 49.94 20.09 25.74
C MET A 880 51.02 19.26 25.04
N GLY A 881 51.04 17.94 25.27
CA GLY A 881 51.95 17.02 24.60
C GLY A 881 51.79 17.04 23.07
N ILE A 882 50.57 16.82 22.57
CA ILE A 882 50.29 16.85 21.13
C ILE A 882 50.60 18.23 20.53
N MET A 883 50.27 19.32 21.22
CA MET A 883 50.57 20.67 20.75
C MET A 883 52.08 20.94 20.63
N SER A 884 52.90 20.40 21.55
CA SER A 884 54.37 20.51 21.46
C SER A 884 54.97 19.75 20.27
N GLU A 885 54.32 18.66 19.86
CA GLU A 885 54.68 17.90 18.65
C GLU A 885 54.15 18.55 17.36
N VAL A 886 53.03 19.30 17.42
CA VAL A 886 52.37 19.88 16.24
C VAL A 886 52.93 21.26 15.86
N VAL A 887 53.28 22.11 16.83
CA VAL A 887 53.73 23.49 16.57
C VAL A 887 54.85 23.96 17.50
N GLU A 888 55.86 24.61 16.92
CA GLU A 888 56.88 25.34 17.67
C GLU A 888 56.37 26.73 18.09
N ALA A 889 55.48 26.72 19.09
CA ALA A 889 54.96 27.93 19.73
C ALA A 889 54.58 27.65 21.18
N SER A 890 54.99 28.53 22.10
CA SER A 890 54.61 28.43 23.51
C SER A 890 53.12 28.73 23.72
N PRO A 891 52.42 28.01 24.60
CA PRO A 891 51.05 28.36 25.01
C PRO A 891 51.02 29.71 25.75
N THR A 892 49.91 30.43 25.59
CA THR A 892 49.54 31.60 26.40
C THR A 892 48.27 31.25 27.19
N GLU A 893 48.39 31.18 28.52
CA GLU A 893 47.28 30.92 29.43
C GLU A 893 46.59 32.23 29.85
N ARG A 894 45.25 32.22 29.95
CA ARG A 894 44.48 33.34 30.49
C ARG A 894 44.67 33.42 32.02
N LYS A 895 44.62 34.62 32.60
CA LYS A 895 44.93 34.87 34.03
C LYS A 895 44.14 34.01 35.03
N ASP A 896 42.97 33.52 34.65
CA ASP A 896 42.10 32.65 35.44
C ASP A 896 42.40 31.15 35.30
N GLY A 897 43.36 30.75 34.46
CA GLY A 897 43.78 29.35 34.28
C GLY A 897 42.78 28.45 33.52
N VAL A 898 41.69 29.01 32.99
CA VAL A 898 40.61 28.27 32.33
C VAL A 898 40.85 28.03 30.84
N HIS A 899 41.60 28.93 30.18
CA HIS A 899 41.76 28.94 28.73
C HIS A 899 43.24 29.05 28.31
N VAL A 900 43.64 28.26 27.32
CA VAL A 900 45.00 28.20 26.78
C VAL A 900 44.97 28.43 25.28
N SER A 901 45.88 29.26 24.75
CA SER A 901 45.93 29.62 23.32
C SER A 901 47.32 29.63 22.73
N TRP A 902 47.43 29.31 21.43
CA TRP A 902 48.67 29.32 20.66
C TRP A 902 48.60 30.39 19.57
N SER A 903 49.54 31.33 19.58
CA SER A 903 49.61 32.44 18.62
C SER A 903 50.37 32.04 17.34
N SER A 904 49.72 31.25 16.49
CA SER A 904 50.25 30.81 15.20
C SER A 904 49.22 31.00 14.08
N LYS A 905 49.63 31.69 13.00
CA LYS A 905 48.84 31.83 11.78
C LYS A 905 48.80 30.52 11.00
N GLU A 906 49.94 29.86 10.95
CA GLU A 906 50.19 28.59 10.28
C GLU A 906 49.27 27.48 10.82
N LEU A 907 49.15 27.40 12.16
CA LEU A 907 48.28 26.47 12.87
C LEU A 907 46.79 26.77 12.65
N VAL A 908 46.40 28.04 12.72
CA VAL A 908 45.01 28.44 12.42
C VAL A 908 44.67 28.12 10.96
N GLU A 909 45.55 28.44 10.03
CA GLU A 909 45.37 28.16 8.60
C GLU A 909 45.37 26.65 8.30
N LEU A 910 46.08 25.81 9.06
CA LEU A 910 45.96 24.35 8.97
C LEU A 910 44.54 23.89 9.29
N PHE A 911 43.92 24.39 10.36
CA PHE A 911 42.54 24.06 10.72
C PHE A 911 41.56 24.57 9.65
N VAL A 912 41.67 25.85 9.26
CA VAL A 912 40.83 26.46 8.21
C VAL A 912 40.90 25.67 6.90
N THR A 913 42.11 25.42 6.38
CA THR A 913 42.30 24.84 5.04
C THR A 913 41.84 23.38 4.94
N ASN A 914 41.84 22.66 6.07
CA ASN A 914 41.33 21.28 6.14
C ASN A 914 39.85 21.18 6.57
N GLY A 915 39.17 22.31 6.75
CA GLY A 915 37.72 22.41 6.93
C GLY A 915 37.23 22.57 8.38
N PHE A 916 38.14 22.72 9.35
CA PHE A 916 37.81 22.99 10.75
C PHE A 916 37.64 24.50 10.95
N VAL A 917 36.41 24.97 10.72
CA VAL A 917 35.99 26.37 10.81
C VAL A 917 34.65 26.49 11.54
N GLY A 918 34.31 27.71 11.95
CA GLY A 918 33.03 28.03 12.56
C GLY A 918 33.05 28.14 14.09
N LYS A 919 31.93 28.63 14.60
CA LYS A 919 31.58 28.76 16.03
C LYS A 919 30.97 27.44 16.51
N ALA A 920 30.78 27.30 17.83
CA ALA A 920 30.21 26.09 18.42
C ALA A 920 28.87 25.67 17.77
N ILE A 921 28.02 26.64 17.40
CA ILE A 921 26.67 26.43 16.84
C ILE A 921 26.63 25.97 15.37
N ASP A 922 27.68 26.20 14.56
CA ASP A 922 27.67 25.98 13.11
C ASP A 922 28.84 25.11 12.58
N ARG A 923 29.78 24.70 13.44
CA ARG A 923 30.79 23.66 13.14
C ARG A 923 30.18 22.38 12.58
N ARG A 924 30.93 21.75 11.68
CA ARG A 924 30.61 20.48 10.99
C ARG A 924 31.84 19.58 10.94
N VAL A 925 31.64 18.28 10.79
CA VAL A 925 32.75 17.35 10.51
C VAL A 925 33.12 17.44 9.02
N PRO A 926 34.39 17.62 8.63
CA PRO A 926 34.78 17.63 7.22
C PRO A 926 34.54 16.29 6.53
N GLY A 927 33.99 16.32 5.31
CA GLY A 927 33.56 15.11 4.58
C GLY A 927 34.64 14.04 4.38
N TRP A 928 35.91 14.42 4.33
CA TRP A 928 37.05 13.49 4.19
C TRP A 928 37.29 12.62 5.43
N VAL A 929 36.76 12.99 6.60
CA VAL A 929 36.93 12.23 7.85
C VAL A 929 36.24 10.87 7.78
N TRP A 930 35.13 10.73 7.04
CA TRP A 930 34.46 9.43 6.83
C TRP A 930 35.30 8.44 6.00
N SER A 931 36.27 8.92 5.21
CA SER A 931 37.16 8.11 4.37
C SER A 931 38.47 7.68 5.06
N LEU A 932 38.71 8.12 6.30
CA LEU A 932 39.94 7.80 7.04
C LEU A 932 39.97 6.33 7.49
N PRO A 933 41.16 5.77 7.81
CA PRO A 933 41.28 4.45 8.43
C PRO A 933 40.48 4.37 9.73
N GLU A 934 40.04 3.17 10.11
CA GLU A 934 39.19 2.96 11.30
C GLU A 934 39.80 3.59 12.56
N GLU A 935 41.10 3.37 12.79
CA GLU A 935 41.88 3.94 13.89
C GLU A 935 41.78 5.47 13.95
N GLN A 936 41.90 6.14 12.81
CA GLN A 936 41.91 7.60 12.73
C GLN A 936 40.51 8.19 12.95
N ARG A 937 39.45 7.49 12.52
CA ARG A 937 38.06 7.85 12.84
C ARG A 937 37.75 7.68 14.33
N ILE A 938 38.25 6.60 14.95
CA ILE A 938 38.15 6.37 16.40
C ILE A 938 38.88 7.48 17.16
N ALA A 939 40.12 7.81 16.79
CA ALA A 939 40.91 8.85 17.44
C ALA A 939 40.23 10.22 17.36
N PHE A 940 39.64 10.57 16.21
CA PHE A 940 38.85 11.80 16.03
C PHE A 940 37.64 11.88 16.96
N VAL A 941 36.81 10.83 17.00
CA VAL A 941 35.66 10.79 17.93
C VAL A 941 36.13 10.83 19.38
N SER A 942 37.25 10.20 19.71
CA SER A 942 37.84 10.19 21.06
C SER A 942 38.26 11.58 21.54
N GLY A 943 38.83 12.40 20.66
CA GLY A 943 39.13 13.80 20.98
C GLY A 943 37.87 14.56 21.40
N TYR A 944 36.76 14.36 20.69
CA TYR A 944 35.49 15.02 21.04
C TYR A 944 34.86 14.46 22.33
N ILE A 945 35.06 13.17 22.63
CA ILE A 945 34.70 12.57 23.93
C ILE A 945 35.54 13.18 25.07
N ASP A 946 36.83 13.42 24.86
CA ASP A 946 37.70 14.01 25.89
C ASP A 946 37.37 15.47 26.19
N ALA A 947 36.84 16.22 25.21
CA ALA A 947 36.23 17.53 25.40
C ALA A 947 34.86 17.43 26.11
N ASP A 948 33.79 17.17 25.34
CA ASP A 948 32.38 17.29 25.79
C ASP A 948 31.75 15.98 26.31
N GLY A 949 32.51 14.88 26.34
CA GLY A 949 32.01 13.55 26.70
C GLY A 949 31.92 13.29 28.21
N THR A 950 30.91 12.52 28.60
CA THR A 950 30.72 12.01 29.95
C THR A 950 30.42 10.51 29.93
N VAL A 951 30.86 9.78 30.96
CA VAL A 951 30.57 8.35 31.11
C VAL A 951 29.55 8.17 32.23
N LYS A 952 28.43 7.53 31.92
CA LYS A 952 27.35 7.21 32.87
C LYS A 952 26.70 5.88 32.52
N GLU A 953 26.48 5.02 33.51
CA GLU A 953 25.72 3.76 33.38
C GLU A 953 26.17 2.86 32.21
N GLY A 954 27.47 2.84 31.90
CA GLY A 954 28.04 2.00 30.83
C GLY A 954 27.85 2.57 29.42
N ARG A 955 27.60 3.88 29.33
CA ARG A 955 27.42 4.62 28.07
C ARG A 955 28.31 5.86 28.05
N ILE A 956 28.63 6.31 26.84
CA ILE A 956 29.27 7.60 26.58
C ILE A 956 28.19 8.56 26.08
N ASP A 957 28.05 9.69 26.77
CA ASP A 957 27.11 10.77 26.48
C ASP A 957 27.90 12.05 26.14
N ILE A 958 27.77 12.54 24.91
CA ILE A 958 28.32 13.83 24.44
C ILE A 958 27.17 14.84 24.38
N LYS A 959 27.35 16.04 24.97
CA LYS A 959 26.35 17.12 24.90
C LYS A 959 26.83 18.24 23.99
N SER A 960 25.92 18.86 23.24
CA SER A 960 26.21 20.04 22.43
C SER A 960 24.95 20.88 22.18
N VAL A 961 25.14 22.18 21.95
CA VAL A 961 24.10 23.07 21.40
C VAL A 961 23.92 22.87 19.89
N ASN A 962 24.89 22.26 19.21
CA ASN A 962 24.88 22.06 17.76
C ASN A 962 24.39 20.65 17.41
N LYS A 963 23.10 20.54 17.10
CA LYS A 963 22.46 19.28 16.67
C LYS A 963 23.12 18.69 15.44
N THR A 964 23.46 19.51 14.44
CA THR A 964 24.02 19.03 13.16
C THR A 964 25.41 18.42 13.30
N LEU A 965 26.22 18.91 14.25
CA LEU A 965 27.51 18.31 14.60
C LEU A 965 27.33 16.94 15.28
N LEU A 966 26.34 16.80 16.17
CA LEU A 966 26.03 15.49 16.77
C LEU A 966 25.43 14.51 15.74
N GLU A 967 24.71 14.99 14.73
CA GLU A 967 24.24 14.18 13.59
C GLU A 967 25.41 13.72 12.70
N ASP A 968 26.41 14.58 12.43
CA ASP A 968 27.65 14.19 11.75
C ASP A 968 28.41 13.12 12.53
N VAL A 969 28.62 13.31 13.84
CA VAL A 969 29.31 12.34 14.72
C VAL A 969 28.52 11.04 14.82
N ALA A 970 27.19 11.08 14.87
CA ALA A 970 26.34 9.89 14.78
C ALA A 970 26.52 9.15 13.45
N SER A 971 26.58 9.86 12.32
CA SER A 971 26.85 9.29 11.01
C SER A 971 28.26 8.69 10.92
N LEU A 972 29.26 9.27 11.59
CA LEU A 972 30.61 8.71 11.68
C LEU A 972 30.63 7.42 12.52
N LEU A 973 29.94 7.40 13.67
CA LEU A 973 29.75 6.19 14.49
C LEU A 973 29.07 5.05 13.71
N VAL A 974 28.12 5.36 12.82
CA VAL A 974 27.51 4.37 11.92
C VAL A 974 28.55 3.67 11.03
N THR A 975 29.57 4.38 10.52
CA THR A 975 30.65 3.76 9.73
C THR A 975 31.57 2.85 10.56
N LEU A 976 31.66 3.08 11.87
CA LEU A 976 32.40 2.23 12.82
C LEU A 976 31.59 1.01 13.29
N GLY A 977 30.35 0.85 12.81
CA GLY A 977 29.39 -0.17 13.25
C GLY A 977 28.73 0.13 14.60
N ILE A 978 28.91 1.33 15.15
CA ILE A 978 28.46 1.71 16.50
C ILE A 978 27.06 2.33 16.44
N THR A 979 26.11 1.74 17.15
CA THR A 979 24.73 2.25 17.25
C THR A 979 24.62 3.32 18.34
N SER A 980 24.35 4.56 17.93
CA SER A 980 24.14 5.71 18.82
C SER A 980 22.67 6.16 18.88
N ARG A 981 22.32 7.01 19.85
CA ARG A 981 21.01 7.66 19.98
C ARG A 981 21.19 9.15 20.22
N LEU A 982 20.49 9.98 19.44
CA LEU A 982 20.44 11.42 19.63
C LEU A 982 19.17 11.80 20.40
N PHE A 983 19.31 12.64 21.41
CA PHE A 983 18.24 13.18 22.25
C PHE A 983 18.23 14.70 22.15
N THR A 984 17.03 15.29 22.13
CA THR A 984 16.81 16.72 22.40
C THR A 984 16.47 16.87 23.88
N GLU A 985 17.29 17.59 24.66
CA GLU A 985 16.97 17.87 26.06
C GLU A 985 16.04 19.09 26.19
N PHE A 986 16.24 20.10 25.34
CA PHE A 986 15.29 21.20 25.11
C PHE A 986 15.60 21.87 23.76
N SER A 987 14.57 22.32 23.04
CA SER A 987 14.70 22.97 21.73
C SER A 987 14.52 24.49 21.75
N GLU A 988 13.82 25.01 22.76
CA GLU A 988 13.52 26.44 22.88
C GLU A 988 14.60 27.18 23.67
N SER A 989 14.75 28.48 23.37
CA SER A 989 15.72 29.33 24.06
C SER A 989 15.15 29.71 25.44
N ARG A 990 15.86 29.36 26.52
CA ARG A 990 15.42 29.62 27.89
C ARG A 990 16.48 30.39 28.69
N GLU A 991 16.05 31.32 29.54
CA GLU A 991 16.95 31.89 30.56
C GLU A 991 17.43 30.77 31.49
N VAL A 992 18.74 30.68 31.63
CA VAL A 992 19.43 29.81 32.60
C VAL A 992 20.44 30.64 33.36
N ILE A 993 20.68 30.26 34.62
CA ILE A 993 21.73 30.87 35.44
C ILE A 993 22.94 29.94 35.38
N ILE A 994 24.00 30.37 34.70
CA ILE A 994 25.28 29.65 34.64
C ILE A 994 26.27 30.43 35.47
N GLN A 995 26.80 29.81 36.54
CA GLN A 995 27.76 30.43 37.47
C GLN A 995 27.31 31.80 38.00
N GLY A 996 26.01 31.96 38.29
CA GLY A 996 25.42 33.21 38.80
C GLY A 996 25.00 34.22 37.72
N TYR A 997 25.41 34.05 36.46
CA TYR A 997 25.03 34.94 35.37
C TYR A 997 23.78 34.44 34.65
N LYS A 998 22.78 35.32 34.50
CA LYS A 998 21.65 35.09 33.58
C LYS A 998 22.16 35.07 32.15
N THR A 999 21.89 33.98 31.44
CA THR A 999 22.21 33.80 30.02
C THR A 999 21.10 33.01 29.32
N VAL A 1000 21.03 33.09 28.00
CA VAL A 1000 20.01 32.40 27.21
C VAL A 1000 20.61 31.12 26.61
N ALA A 1001 20.13 29.96 27.05
CA ALA A 1001 20.55 28.69 26.48
C ALA A 1001 19.74 28.38 25.22
N HIS A 1002 20.40 28.45 24.05
CA HIS A 1002 19.80 28.17 22.74
C HIS A 1002 19.75 26.66 22.43
N GLY A 1003 18.90 25.94 23.17
CA GLY A 1003 18.70 24.50 23.02
C GLY A 1003 19.86 23.63 23.54
N SER A 1004 19.60 22.34 23.74
CA SER A 1004 20.64 21.36 24.10
C SER A 1004 20.28 19.97 23.59
N TYR A 1005 21.29 19.31 23.02
CA TYR A 1005 21.19 17.99 22.41
C TYR A 1005 22.24 17.06 23.01
N ARG A 1006 21.93 15.77 23.11
CA ARG A 1006 22.81 14.74 23.69
C ARG A 1006 22.90 13.51 22.79
N LEU A 1007 24.11 13.13 22.41
CA LEU A 1007 24.41 11.89 21.68
C LEU A 1007 24.90 10.83 22.65
N SER A 1008 24.28 9.65 22.65
CA SER A 1008 24.57 8.55 23.60
C SER A 1008 24.83 7.22 22.90
N PHE A 1009 25.93 6.55 23.20
CA PHE A 1009 26.28 5.23 22.65
C PHE A 1009 26.82 4.27 23.72
N GLU A 1010 26.75 2.96 23.45
CA GLU A 1010 27.38 1.95 24.31
C GLU A 1010 28.91 2.10 24.24
N ILE A 1011 29.62 1.86 25.35
CA ILE A 1011 31.09 1.90 25.36
C ILE A 1011 31.64 0.83 24.42
N ASP A 1012 32.62 1.20 23.60
CA ASP A 1012 33.37 0.31 22.72
C ASP A 1012 34.85 0.37 23.11
N GLY A 1013 35.46 -0.79 23.40
CA GLY A 1013 36.84 -0.89 23.86
C GLY A 1013 37.87 -0.33 22.88
N ARG A 1014 37.50 -0.14 21.60
CA ARG A 1014 38.34 0.55 20.60
C ARG A 1014 38.68 1.99 21.01
N PHE A 1015 37.83 2.66 21.80
CA PHE A 1015 38.09 4.03 22.28
C PHE A 1015 39.14 4.12 23.40
N GLU A 1016 39.38 3.04 24.16
CA GLU A 1016 40.25 3.05 25.36
C GLU A 1016 41.68 3.52 25.08
N ARG A 1017 42.17 3.35 23.84
CA ARG A 1017 43.50 3.79 23.40
C ARG A 1017 43.62 5.30 23.21
N TYR A 1018 42.50 6.01 23.07
CA TYR A 1018 42.46 7.39 22.60
C TYR A 1018 41.74 8.38 23.53
N ILE A 1019 41.00 7.91 24.53
CA ILE A 1019 40.38 8.76 25.56
C ILE A 1019 41.27 8.91 26.80
N ALA A 1020 40.98 9.90 27.64
CA ALA A 1020 41.73 10.18 28.88
C ALA A 1020 41.59 9.06 29.92
N GLY A 1021 42.66 8.78 30.67
CA GLY A 1021 42.73 7.66 31.65
C GLY A 1021 41.58 7.66 32.66
N VAL A 1022 41.21 8.83 33.20
CA VAL A 1022 40.08 8.99 34.13
C VAL A 1022 38.73 8.53 33.54
N LEU A 1023 38.55 8.62 32.22
CA LEU A 1023 37.38 8.05 31.53
C LEU A 1023 37.52 6.54 31.34
N VAL A 1024 38.71 6.04 31.00
CA VAL A 1024 39.00 4.59 30.92
C VAL A 1024 38.75 3.90 32.27
N ASP A 1025 39.12 4.51 33.38
CA ASP A 1025 38.91 3.94 34.71
C ASP A 1025 37.42 3.92 35.10
N LYS A 1026 36.67 4.99 34.78
CA LYS A 1026 35.20 5.00 34.92
C LYS A 1026 34.53 3.96 34.01
N ILE A 1027 35.06 3.71 32.83
CA ILE A 1027 34.61 2.64 31.92
C ILE A 1027 34.86 1.26 32.54
N LYS A 1028 36.07 1.00 33.06
CA LYS A 1028 36.44 -0.28 33.70
C LYS A 1028 35.64 -0.55 34.98
N GLN A 1029 35.31 0.48 35.76
CA GLN A 1029 34.47 0.36 36.96
C GLN A 1029 33.02 -0.07 36.63
N VAL A 1030 32.48 0.34 35.47
CA VAL A 1030 31.17 -0.15 35.02
C VAL A 1030 31.32 -1.50 34.31
N SER A 1031 31.56 -2.53 35.12
CA SER A 1031 31.87 -3.89 34.69
C SER A 1031 30.92 -4.39 33.59
N PRO A 1032 31.43 -4.74 32.38
CA PRO A 1032 30.57 -5.09 31.27
C PRO A 1032 29.97 -6.48 31.48
N LYS A 1033 28.68 -6.55 31.80
CA LYS A 1033 27.87 -7.75 31.50
C LYS A 1033 27.77 -7.87 29.98
N VAL A 1034 28.81 -8.44 29.36
CA VAL A 1034 28.87 -8.72 27.92
C VAL A 1034 27.77 -9.72 27.57
N LYS A 1035 26.61 -9.18 27.17
CA LYS A 1035 25.47 -9.98 26.73
C LYS A 1035 25.74 -10.54 25.34
N GLU A 1036 26.18 -11.80 25.29
CA GLU A 1036 26.10 -12.64 24.08
C GLU A 1036 24.67 -12.71 23.50
N GLN A 1037 23.66 -12.34 24.29
CA GLN A 1037 22.24 -12.31 23.93
C GLN A 1037 21.86 -11.48 22.69
N LYS A 1038 22.73 -10.60 22.15
CA LYS A 1038 22.42 -9.82 20.92
C LYS A 1038 22.55 -10.62 19.61
N ARG A 1039 23.18 -11.82 19.61
CA ARG A 1039 23.36 -12.67 18.40
C ARG A 1039 22.36 -13.81 18.23
N LEU A 1040 21.42 -14.00 19.16
CA LEU A 1040 20.44 -15.10 19.16
C LEU A 1040 19.00 -14.57 19.12
N VAL A 1041 18.21 -14.98 18.14
CA VAL A 1041 16.82 -14.50 18.00
C VAL A 1041 15.85 -15.36 18.81
N GLY A 1042 15.77 -15.09 20.11
CA GLY A 1042 15.00 -15.91 21.04
C GLY A 1042 15.60 -17.31 21.16
N ARG A 1043 14.76 -18.36 21.16
CA ARG A 1043 15.21 -19.76 21.22
C ARG A 1043 15.59 -20.36 19.85
N SER A 1044 15.78 -19.55 18.82
CA SER A 1044 15.76 -20.00 17.42
C SER A 1044 17.09 -20.49 16.84
N GLY A 1045 18.16 -20.57 17.63
CA GLY A 1045 19.46 -21.12 17.20
C GLY A 1045 20.24 -20.32 16.14
N ILE A 1046 19.59 -19.42 15.38
CA ILE A 1046 20.26 -18.60 14.37
C ILE A 1046 21.35 -17.77 15.04
N LYS A 1047 22.58 -18.00 14.59
CA LYS A 1047 23.81 -17.33 14.99
C LYS A 1047 24.30 -16.56 13.77
N LEU A 1048 24.40 -15.24 13.89
CA LEU A 1048 25.01 -14.41 12.85
C LEU A 1048 26.53 -14.45 12.92
N GLY A 1049 27.16 -14.22 11.77
CA GLY A 1049 28.59 -13.92 11.66
C GLY A 1049 29.02 -12.72 12.51
N GLY A 1050 30.34 -12.60 12.69
CA GLY A 1050 30.93 -11.63 13.61
C GLY A 1050 30.56 -10.18 13.33
N ASP A 1051 30.39 -9.84 12.04
CA ASP A 1051 30.34 -8.49 11.51
C ASP A 1051 28.99 -7.75 11.66
N VAL A 1052 27.91 -8.47 11.96
CA VAL A 1052 26.55 -7.92 11.98
C VAL A 1052 25.84 -8.17 13.31
N GLU A 1053 24.89 -7.29 13.63
CA GLU A 1053 23.99 -7.44 14.77
C GLU A 1053 22.53 -7.19 14.41
N ILE A 1054 21.65 -7.40 15.39
CA ILE A 1054 20.21 -7.30 15.23
C ILE A 1054 19.71 -6.14 16.08
N ALA A 1055 19.11 -5.14 15.44
CA ALA A 1055 18.55 -3.99 16.14
C ALA A 1055 17.07 -3.81 15.81
N ARG A 1056 16.31 -3.27 16.77
CA ARG A 1056 14.89 -2.92 16.57
C ARG A 1056 14.80 -1.65 15.73
N VAL A 1057 13.88 -1.68 14.77
CA VAL A 1057 13.64 -0.60 13.83
C VAL A 1057 12.40 0.21 14.23
N LYS A 1058 12.41 1.50 13.95
CA LYS A 1058 11.24 2.37 13.91
C LYS A 1058 10.99 2.78 12.45
N PHE A 1059 9.75 2.64 11.99
CA PHE A 1059 9.30 3.02 10.65
C PHE A 1059 8.37 4.23 10.77
N GLU A 1060 8.64 5.29 10.02
CA GLU A 1060 7.90 6.56 10.08
C GLU A 1060 7.62 7.07 8.65
N ASP A 1061 6.41 7.58 8.38
CA ASP A 1061 6.13 8.30 7.13
C ASP A 1061 6.76 9.70 7.22
N VAL A 1062 7.48 10.11 6.18
CA VAL A 1062 8.14 11.43 6.13
C VAL A 1062 7.17 12.54 5.72
N GLY A 1063 6.01 12.19 5.15
CA GLY A 1063 5.04 13.14 4.61
C GLY A 1063 5.58 13.98 3.45
N LYS A 1064 6.61 13.46 2.75
CA LYS A 1064 7.31 14.14 1.66
C LYS A 1064 7.68 13.14 0.57
N GLU A 1065 7.66 13.62 -0.66
CA GLU A 1065 8.19 12.93 -1.83
C GLU A 1065 9.58 13.45 -2.14
N LEU A 1066 10.52 12.53 -2.33
CA LEU A 1066 11.89 12.84 -2.71
C LEU A 1066 12.24 12.05 -3.97
N PRO A 1067 13.17 12.55 -4.81
CA PRO A 1067 13.79 11.75 -5.86
C PRO A 1067 14.29 10.41 -5.33
N THR A 1068 14.50 9.46 -6.23
CA THR A 1068 14.68 8.08 -5.83
C THR A 1068 15.81 7.43 -6.64
N TRP A 1069 16.73 6.67 -6.04
CA TRP A 1069 17.87 6.07 -6.74
C TRP A 1069 18.09 4.62 -6.32
N ASP A 1070 18.56 3.81 -7.25
CA ASP A 1070 18.71 2.37 -7.09
C ASP A 1070 20.04 1.88 -7.72
N ILE A 1071 20.69 0.84 -7.18
CA ILE A 1071 22.00 0.35 -7.67
C ILE A 1071 22.16 -1.18 -7.68
N GLU A 1072 22.58 -1.76 -8.81
CA GLU A 1072 22.86 -3.20 -8.91
C GLU A 1072 24.31 -3.50 -8.48
N VAL A 1073 24.53 -4.56 -7.69
CA VAL A 1073 25.83 -4.89 -7.10
C VAL A 1073 26.24 -6.33 -7.37
N GLU A 1074 27.48 -6.49 -7.87
CA GLU A 1074 28.06 -7.72 -8.37
C GLU A 1074 28.12 -8.86 -7.33
N GLY A 1075 27.49 -9.99 -7.66
CA GLY A 1075 27.66 -11.27 -6.95
C GLY A 1075 26.94 -11.39 -5.60
N THR A 1076 26.70 -10.30 -4.89
CA THR A 1076 25.88 -10.27 -3.66
C THR A 1076 24.43 -9.90 -3.92
N GLY A 1077 24.15 -9.09 -4.95
CA GLY A 1077 22.82 -8.54 -5.22
C GLY A 1077 22.29 -7.59 -4.13
N ASN A 1078 23.03 -7.43 -3.03
CA ASN A 1078 22.72 -6.54 -1.91
C ASN A 1078 23.83 -5.50 -1.71
N PHE A 1079 23.49 -4.40 -1.05
CA PHE A 1079 24.43 -3.33 -0.70
C PHE A 1079 24.08 -2.67 0.64
N ILE A 1080 25.02 -1.88 1.17
CA ILE A 1080 24.89 -1.19 2.45
C ILE A 1080 24.68 0.30 2.24
N CYS A 1081 23.51 0.77 2.67
CA CYS A 1081 23.06 2.14 2.55
C CYS A 1081 22.62 2.65 3.93
N GLU A 1082 23.19 3.77 4.39
CA GLU A 1082 23.04 4.32 5.75
C GLU A 1082 23.20 3.28 6.88
N GLY A 1083 24.00 2.23 6.65
CA GLY A 1083 24.19 1.12 7.58
C GLY A 1083 23.06 0.09 7.63
N PHE A 1084 22.21 -0.01 6.61
CA PHE A 1084 21.23 -1.08 6.39
C PHE A 1084 21.58 -1.88 5.13
N ILE A 1085 21.20 -3.16 5.09
CA ILE A 1085 21.46 -4.08 3.94
C ILE A 1085 20.19 -4.19 3.06
N VAL A 1086 20.28 -3.92 1.75
CA VAL A 1086 19.14 -3.68 0.82
C VAL A 1086 19.32 -4.30 -0.60
N HIS A 1087 18.28 -4.40 -1.46
CA HIS A 1087 18.25 -5.29 -2.68
C HIS A 1087 17.50 -4.81 -3.97
N ASN A 1088 17.80 -5.42 -5.15
CA ASN A 1088 17.52 -4.98 -6.56
C ASN A 1088 16.86 -6.04 -7.52
N SER A 1089 16.76 -5.75 -8.84
CA SER A 1089 15.94 -6.51 -9.83
C SER A 1089 16.12 -6.13 -11.35
N ARG A 1090 15.63 -6.94 -12.33
CA ARG A 1090 16.03 -7.01 -13.76
C ARG A 1090 14.93 -7.03 -14.90
N LEU A 1091 14.60 -8.16 -15.58
CA LEU A 1091 14.19 -8.22 -17.04
C LEU A 1091 12.89 -9.01 -17.42
N THR A 1092 12.14 -8.60 -18.47
CA THR A 1092 10.95 -9.32 -19.04
C THR A 1092 10.87 -9.32 -20.59
N MET A 1093 10.46 -10.45 -21.22
CA MET A 1093 10.25 -10.61 -22.68
C MET A 1093 8.96 -11.37 -23.04
N LYS A 1094 8.14 -10.87 -23.98
CA LYS A 1094 6.86 -11.52 -24.39
C LYS A 1094 6.48 -11.27 -25.87
N TYR A 1095 6.22 -12.34 -26.63
CA TYR A 1095 5.79 -12.25 -28.04
C TYR A 1095 4.69 -13.25 -28.42
N PRO A 1096 3.40 -13.01 -28.09
CA PRO A 1096 2.27 -13.74 -28.67
C PRO A 1096 2.31 -13.79 -30.21
N ALA A 1097 1.92 -14.93 -30.77
CA ALA A 1097 1.84 -15.12 -32.23
C ALA A 1097 0.50 -15.74 -32.67
N CYS A 1098 0.03 -15.36 -33.85
CA CYS A 1098 -1.07 -16.03 -34.57
C CYS A 1098 -0.59 -16.47 -35.96
N ILE A 1099 -0.82 -17.75 -36.27
CA ILE A 1099 -0.59 -18.36 -37.58
C ILE A 1099 -1.96 -18.55 -38.24
N LEU A 1100 -2.27 -17.67 -39.19
CA LEU A 1100 -3.55 -17.61 -39.92
C LEU A 1100 -3.47 -18.52 -41.13
N ALA A 1101 -3.84 -19.79 -40.92
CA ALA A 1101 -3.60 -20.89 -41.84
C ALA A 1101 -4.82 -21.35 -42.64
N GLY A 1102 -6.02 -20.91 -42.26
CA GLY A 1102 -7.23 -21.11 -43.06
C GLY A 1102 -7.70 -19.84 -43.77
N LYS A 1103 -8.44 -20.01 -44.85
CA LYS A 1103 -9.04 -18.91 -45.61
C LYS A 1103 -9.91 -18.04 -44.69
N GLY A 1104 -9.81 -16.72 -44.79
CA GLY A 1104 -10.61 -15.82 -43.95
C GLY A 1104 -10.29 -15.82 -42.44
N ALA A 1105 -9.25 -16.53 -41.99
CA ALA A 1105 -8.86 -16.57 -40.58
C ALA A 1105 -8.44 -15.19 -40.03
N LYS A 1106 -8.71 -14.96 -38.74
CA LYS A 1106 -8.52 -13.68 -38.05
C LYS A 1106 -7.62 -13.79 -36.83
N GLY A 1107 -6.72 -12.82 -36.66
CA GLY A 1107 -5.80 -12.78 -35.49
C GLY A 1107 -5.65 -11.36 -34.93
N GLU A 1108 -5.84 -11.20 -33.64
CA GLU A 1108 -5.73 -9.92 -32.94
C GLU A 1108 -4.79 -10.03 -31.73
N THR A 1109 -4.06 -8.94 -31.45
CA THR A 1109 -3.24 -8.83 -30.25
C THR A 1109 -3.25 -7.42 -29.72
N LEU A 1110 -3.61 -7.29 -28.45
CA LEU A 1110 -3.52 -6.06 -27.66
C LEU A 1110 -2.37 -6.26 -26.68
N SER A 1111 -1.47 -5.29 -26.53
CA SER A 1111 -0.34 -5.38 -25.61
C SER A 1111 -0.15 -4.06 -24.89
N ILE A 1112 0.01 -4.10 -23.57
CA ILE A 1112 0.47 -2.95 -22.79
C ILE A 1112 1.84 -3.28 -22.18
N ALA A 1113 2.78 -2.35 -22.30
CA ALA A 1113 4.08 -2.44 -21.67
C ALA A 1113 4.38 -1.15 -20.92
N TRP A 1114 4.57 -1.22 -19.61
CA TRP A 1114 5.04 -0.09 -18.81
C TRP A 1114 6.48 -0.34 -18.39
N ALA A 1115 7.39 0.45 -18.94
CA ALA A 1115 8.81 0.40 -18.61
C ALA A 1115 9.13 1.55 -17.67
N GLY A 1116 9.25 1.25 -16.38
CA GLY A 1116 10.03 2.08 -15.48
C GLY A 1116 11.53 1.89 -15.79
N GLU A 1117 12.33 2.85 -15.36
CA GLU A 1117 13.78 2.85 -15.51
C GLU A 1117 14.49 1.52 -15.15
N GLY A 1118 15.60 1.18 -15.80
CA GLY A 1118 16.35 -0.07 -15.55
C GLY A 1118 15.60 -1.37 -15.84
N GLN A 1119 14.28 -1.33 -16.09
CA GLN A 1119 13.52 -2.41 -16.67
C GLN A 1119 13.60 -2.29 -18.19
N HIS A 1120 13.82 -3.43 -18.84
CA HIS A 1120 13.58 -3.59 -20.26
C HIS A 1120 12.30 -4.43 -20.42
N GLN A 1121 11.26 -3.81 -20.97
CA GLN A 1121 10.03 -4.49 -21.36
C GLN A 1121 10.07 -4.75 -22.86
N ASP A 1122 10.59 -5.90 -23.28
CA ASP A 1122 10.62 -6.29 -24.71
C ASP A 1122 9.33 -7.07 -25.03
N ALA A 1123 8.27 -6.33 -25.37
CA ALA A 1123 6.94 -6.84 -25.68
C ALA A 1123 6.71 -6.83 -27.21
N GLY A 1124 5.69 -7.53 -27.70
CA GLY A 1124 5.35 -7.47 -29.12
C GLY A 1124 4.42 -8.58 -29.57
N ALA A 1125 4.28 -8.73 -30.89
CA ALA A 1125 3.37 -9.72 -31.47
C ALA A 1125 3.83 -10.19 -32.86
N LYS A 1126 3.38 -11.38 -33.27
CA LYS A 1126 3.71 -11.97 -34.59
C LYS A 1126 2.46 -12.44 -35.32
N MET A 1127 2.20 -11.95 -36.52
CA MET A 1127 1.06 -12.35 -37.37
C MET A 1127 1.59 -13.02 -38.64
N ILE A 1128 1.28 -14.29 -38.85
CA ILE A 1128 1.77 -15.07 -39.99
C ILE A 1128 0.57 -15.53 -40.82
N HIS A 1129 0.35 -14.88 -41.96
CA HIS A 1129 -0.67 -15.23 -42.94
C HIS A 1129 -0.13 -16.28 -43.89
N LEU A 1130 -0.81 -17.43 -43.97
CA LEU A 1130 -0.51 -18.54 -44.89
C LEU A 1130 -1.63 -18.81 -45.89
N ALA A 1131 -2.79 -18.16 -45.73
CA ALA A 1131 -4.01 -18.46 -46.47
C ALA A 1131 -4.75 -17.19 -46.94
N PRO A 1132 -5.59 -17.29 -48.00
CA PRO A 1132 -6.19 -16.12 -48.63
C PRO A 1132 -7.31 -15.48 -47.79
N LYS A 1133 -7.55 -14.18 -48.01
CA LYS A 1133 -8.55 -13.34 -47.35
C LYS A 1133 -8.42 -13.27 -45.81
N THR A 1134 -7.27 -13.65 -45.26
CA THR A 1134 -6.99 -13.60 -43.82
C THR A 1134 -6.82 -12.16 -43.33
N SER A 1135 -7.21 -11.86 -42.09
CA SER A 1135 -7.06 -10.50 -41.53
C SER A 1135 -6.39 -10.49 -40.16
N SER A 1136 -5.48 -9.54 -39.89
CA SER A 1136 -4.88 -9.39 -38.56
C SER A 1136 -4.83 -7.97 -38.04
N ARG A 1137 -4.80 -7.83 -36.72
CA ARG A 1137 -4.63 -6.55 -36.02
C ARG A 1137 -3.67 -6.67 -34.85
N ILE A 1138 -2.67 -5.80 -34.77
CA ILE A 1138 -1.83 -5.62 -33.58
C ILE A 1138 -2.06 -4.20 -33.06
N ILE A 1139 -2.36 -4.06 -31.77
CA ILE A 1139 -2.28 -2.79 -31.05
C ILE A 1139 -1.30 -2.99 -29.90
N SER A 1140 -0.14 -2.37 -29.98
CA SER A 1140 0.83 -2.33 -28.89
C SER A 1140 0.90 -0.93 -28.32
N LYS A 1141 0.65 -0.78 -27.03
CA LYS A 1141 0.76 0.47 -26.29
C LYS A 1141 1.90 0.35 -25.29
N SER A 1142 2.94 1.14 -25.49
CA SER A 1142 4.08 1.21 -24.58
C SER A 1142 4.09 2.54 -23.85
N ILE A 1143 4.45 2.52 -22.58
CA ILE A 1143 4.70 3.71 -21.76
C ILE A 1143 6.10 3.56 -21.17
N SER A 1144 6.94 4.58 -21.34
CA SER A 1144 8.31 4.60 -20.82
C SER A 1144 8.51 5.81 -19.91
N LYS A 1145 9.00 5.56 -18.69
CA LYS A 1145 9.21 6.59 -17.66
C LYS A 1145 10.55 6.40 -16.91
N ASP A 1146 11.14 7.51 -16.50
CA ASP A 1146 12.36 7.69 -15.69
C ASP A 1146 13.67 7.22 -16.35
N GLY A 1147 13.69 6.97 -17.66
CA GLY A 1147 14.79 6.23 -18.33
C GLY A 1147 14.48 4.76 -18.58
N GLY A 1148 13.20 4.38 -18.48
CA GLY A 1148 12.72 3.04 -18.80
C GLY A 1148 12.87 2.71 -20.27
N ARG A 1149 13.11 1.43 -20.56
CA ARG A 1149 13.18 0.93 -21.94
C ARG A 1149 11.98 0.06 -22.25
N ALA A 1150 11.01 0.61 -22.96
CA ALA A 1150 10.07 -0.22 -23.70
C ALA A 1150 10.72 -0.66 -25.02
N SER A 1151 10.38 -1.85 -25.48
CA SER A 1151 10.60 -2.22 -26.87
C SER A 1151 9.37 -2.93 -27.39
N TYR A 1152 8.88 -2.50 -28.55
CA TYR A 1152 7.91 -3.25 -29.33
C TYR A 1152 8.64 -4.06 -30.40
N ARG A 1153 8.34 -5.36 -30.50
CA ARG A 1153 8.89 -6.26 -31.52
C ARG A 1153 7.78 -6.93 -32.31
N GLY A 1154 7.43 -6.31 -33.44
CA GLY A 1154 6.40 -6.79 -34.35
C GLY A 1154 6.96 -7.65 -35.47
N MET A 1155 6.24 -8.70 -35.87
CA MET A 1155 6.51 -9.38 -37.14
C MET A 1155 5.21 -9.67 -37.89
N VAL A 1156 5.06 -9.17 -39.11
CA VAL A 1156 3.99 -9.58 -40.03
C VAL A 1156 4.59 -10.33 -41.21
N GLN A 1157 4.09 -11.53 -41.48
CA GLN A 1157 4.45 -12.32 -42.65
C GLN A 1157 3.19 -12.59 -43.49
N MET A 1158 3.24 -12.29 -44.77
CA MET A 1158 2.22 -12.60 -45.77
C MET A 1158 2.85 -13.55 -46.78
N SER A 1159 2.56 -14.84 -46.65
CA SER A 1159 3.20 -15.89 -47.44
C SER A 1159 2.51 -16.08 -48.78
N LYS A 1160 3.23 -16.60 -49.78
CA LYS A 1160 2.67 -16.95 -51.09
C LYS A 1160 1.43 -17.85 -50.94
N GLY A 1161 0.34 -17.50 -51.61
CA GLY A 1161 -0.99 -18.09 -51.42
C GLY A 1161 -1.94 -17.27 -50.53
N ALA A 1162 -1.46 -16.24 -49.83
CA ALA A 1162 -2.27 -15.39 -48.95
C ALA A 1162 -3.00 -14.24 -49.68
N SER A 1163 -3.48 -14.45 -50.91
CA SER A 1163 -4.16 -13.43 -51.72
C SER A 1163 -5.39 -12.84 -51.00
N GLY A 1164 -5.55 -11.52 -51.07
CA GLY A 1164 -6.55 -10.75 -50.33
C GLY A 1164 -6.27 -10.60 -48.83
N ALA A 1165 -5.10 -10.98 -48.33
CA ALA A 1165 -4.77 -10.83 -46.90
C ALA A 1165 -4.61 -9.37 -46.49
N LYS A 1166 -5.06 -9.06 -45.27
CA LYS A 1166 -5.02 -7.71 -44.67
C LYS A 1166 -4.37 -7.74 -43.29
N SER A 1167 -3.54 -6.76 -42.96
CA SER A 1167 -3.01 -6.61 -41.60
C SER A 1167 -2.93 -5.13 -41.22
N LYS A 1168 -3.32 -4.80 -40.00
CA LYS A 1168 -3.12 -3.46 -39.41
C LYS A 1168 -2.30 -3.56 -38.14
N VAL A 1169 -1.17 -2.90 -38.10
CA VAL A 1169 -0.27 -2.84 -36.95
C VAL A 1169 -0.23 -1.41 -36.44
N VAL A 1170 -0.61 -1.20 -35.19
CA VAL A 1170 -0.59 0.10 -34.49
C VAL A 1170 0.34 -0.04 -33.29
N CYS A 1171 1.43 0.72 -33.29
CA CYS A 1171 2.45 0.72 -32.25
C CYS A 1171 2.53 2.11 -31.64
N ASP A 1172 1.79 2.33 -30.57
CA ASP A 1172 1.82 3.61 -29.87
C ASP A 1172 2.83 3.53 -28.71
N ALA A 1173 3.70 4.52 -28.63
CA ALA A 1173 4.62 4.71 -27.51
C ALA A 1173 4.41 6.09 -26.91
N LEU A 1174 4.04 6.13 -25.63
CA LEU A 1174 3.98 7.34 -24.84
C LEU A 1174 5.26 7.42 -23.99
N ILE A 1175 6.09 8.41 -24.29
CA ILE A 1175 7.32 8.69 -23.56
C ILE A 1175 7.03 9.84 -22.58
N LEU A 1176 7.22 9.59 -21.28
CA LEU A 1176 6.88 10.54 -20.22
C LEU A 1176 8.05 11.47 -19.84
N ASP A 1177 9.26 11.24 -20.36
CA ASP A 1177 10.46 12.05 -20.07
C ASP A 1177 11.54 11.94 -21.16
N ASP A 1178 12.54 12.82 -21.14
CA ASP A 1178 13.60 12.90 -22.16
C ASP A 1178 14.64 11.77 -22.14
N LYS A 1179 14.72 10.97 -21.07
CA LYS A 1179 15.72 9.89 -20.92
C LYS A 1179 15.15 8.52 -21.30
N SER A 1180 13.84 8.37 -21.15
CA SER A 1180 13.09 7.18 -21.52
C SER A 1180 13.16 6.89 -23.02
N ARG A 1181 13.15 5.61 -23.36
CA ARG A 1181 13.33 5.13 -24.74
C ARG A 1181 12.33 4.05 -25.07
N SER A 1182 11.54 4.27 -26.12
CA SER A 1182 10.78 3.20 -26.77
C SER A 1182 11.46 2.83 -28.08
N ASP A 1183 11.77 1.55 -28.27
CA ASP A 1183 12.33 1.00 -29.50
C ASP A 1183 11.29 0.17 -30.26
N THR A 1184 10.98 0.54 -31.49
CA THR A 1184 10.07 -0.21 -32.36
C THR A 1184 10.87 -1.01 -33.39
N TYR A 1185 10.77 -2.34 -33.33
CA TYR A 1185 11.43 -3.30 -34.22
C TYR A 1185 10.38 -4.04 -35.08
N PRO A 1186 9.85 -3.43 -36.15
CA PRO A 1186 8.91 -4.06 -37.06
C PRO A 1186 9.65 -4.94 -38.09
N VAL A 1187 9.12 -6.13 -38.37
CA VAL A 1187 9.65 -7.04 -39.40
C VAL A 1187 8.52 -7.47 -40.31
N ASN A 1188 8.50 -6.92 -41.53
CA ASN A 1188 7.48 -7.24 -42.53
C ASN A 1188 8.07 -8.15 -43.61
N ARG A 1189 7.39 -9.26 -43.91
CA ARG A 1189 7.79 -10.25 -44.92
C ARG A 1189 6.63 -10.53 -45.85
N ILE A 1190 6.62 -9.87 -47.01
CA ILE A 1190 5.55 -10.02 -48.01
C ILE A 1190 6.09 -10.84 -49.18
N TRP A 1191 5.46 -11.98 -49.44
CA TRP A 1191 5.77 -12.94 -50.50
C TRP A 1191 4.54 -13.24 -51.38
N GLU A 1192 3.54 -12.35 -51.32
CA GLU A 1192 2.30 -12.39 -52.09
C GLU A 1192 1.97 -10.99 -52.59
N ASN A 1193 1.42 -10.88 -53.80
CA ASN A 1193 1.26 -9.60 -54.50
C ASN A 1193 -0.07 -8.91 -54.15
N GLU A 1194 -1.15 -9.69 -53.95
CA GLU A 1194 -2.48 -9.17 -53.66
C GLU A 1194 -2.73 -9.06 -52.15
N VAL A 1195 -2.02 -8.16 -51.45
CA VAL A 1195 -2.17 -7.99 -49.99
C VAL A 1195 -2.16 -6.53 -49.55
N SER A 1196 -2.67 -6.27 -48.36
CA SER A 1196 -2.70 -4.93 -47.75
C SER A 1196 -2.12 -4.97 -46.33
N LEU A 1197 -1.05 -4.21 -46.10
CA LEU A 1197 -0.42 -4.04 -44.80
C LEU A 1197 -0.41 -2.56 -44.43
N GLU A 1198 -1.20 -2.19 -43.43
CA GLU A 1198 -1.10 -0.92 -42.73
C GLU A 1198 -0.15 -1.10 -41.54
N HIS A 1199 0.91 -0.31 -41.46
CA HIS A 1199 1.76 -0.24 -40.28
C HIS A 1199 1.94 1.21 -39.85
N GLU A 1200 1.42 1.49 -38.67
CA GLU A 1200 1.43 2.77 -37.98
C GLU A 1200 2.25 2.60 -36.71
N ALA A 1201 3.25 3.46 -36.53
CA ALA A 1201 4.06 3.52 -35.32
C ALA A 1201 4.15 4.97 -34.89
N THR A 1202 3.52 5.30 -33.76
CA THR A 1202 3.51 6.63 -33.18
C THR A 1202 4.38 6.63 -31.93
N VAL A 1203 5.30 7.60 -31.83
CA VAL A 1203 6.04 7.86 -30.59
C VAL A 1203 5.70 9.29 -30.19
N SER A 1204 4.75 9.43 -29.26
CA SER A 1204 4.43 10.71 -28.65
C SER A 1204 5.22 10.87 -27.36
N LYS A 1205 5.86 12.04 -27.21
CA LYS A 1205 6.07 12.57 -25.86
C LYS A 1205 4.76 13.19 -25.38
N VAL A 1206 4.56 13.24 -24.07
CA VAL A 1206 3.53 14.13 -23.51
C VAL A 1206 3.93 15.56 -23.88
N GLY A 1207 3.10 16.22 -24.70
CA GLY A 1207 3.42 17.57 -25.16
C GLY A 1207 3.18 18.60 -24.07
N GLU A 1208 4.13 19.52 -23.86
CA GLU A 1208 3.98 20.63 -22.90
C GLU A 1208 2.69 21.42 -23.17
N GLU A 1209 2.27 21.60 -24.43
CA GLU A 1209 1.00 22.23 -24.79
C GLU A 1209 -0.24 21.46 -24.30
N GLN A 1210 -0.20 20.12 -24.27
CA GLN A 1210 -1.32 19.29 -23.80
C GLN A 1210 -1.46 19.35 -22.27
N LEU A 1211 -0.33 19.31 -21.56
CA LEU A 1211 -0.28 19.55 -20.11
C LEU A 1211 -0.72 20.98 -19.79
N PHE A 1212 -0.12 21.98 -20.43
CA PHE A 1212 -0.47 23.39 -20.26
C PHE A 1212 -1.96 23.65 -20.54
N TYR A 1213 -2.54 23.05 -21.58
CA TYR A 1213 -3.97 23.16 -21.88
C TYR A 1213 -4.87 22.59 -20.77
N LEU A 1214 -4.56 21.41 -20.24
CA LEU A 1214 -5.31 20.83 -19.12
C LEU A 1214 -5.09 21.64 -17.83
N MET A 1215 -3.86 22.06 -17.55
CA MET A 1215 -3.49 22.89 -16.40
C MET A 1215 -4.13 24.28 -16.43
N SER A 1216 -4.27 24.88 -17.62
CA SER A 1216 -4.99 26.16 -17.82
C SER A 1216 -6.45 26.09 -17.40
N ARG A 1217 -7.03 24.89 -17.30
CA ARG A 1217 -8.39 24.64 -16.79
C ARG A 1217 -8.45 24.28 -15.30
N GLY A 1218 -7.35 24.42 -14.57
CA GLY A 1218 -7.27 24.13 -13.14
C GLY A 1218 -7.16 22.64 -12.79
N ILE A 1219 -6.83 21.80 -13.75
CA ILE A 1219 -6.45 20.39 -13.52
C ILE A 1219 -4.98 20.39 -13.07
N SER A 1220 -4.61 19.66 -12.01
CA SER A 1220 -3.19 19.61 -11.63
C SER A 1220 -2.34 18.89 -12.70
N GLU A 1221 -1.04 19.20 -12.78
CA GLU A 1221 -0.12 18.57 -13.74
C GLU A 1221 -0.15 17.03 -13.67
N HIS A 1222 -0.19 16.48 -12.44
CA HIS A 1222 -0.36 15.05 -12.19
C HIS A 1222 -1.71 14.51 -12.69
N GLU A 1223 -2.83 15.20 -12.43
CA GLU A 1223 -4.14 14.79 -12.96
C GLU A 1223 -4.20 14.91 -14.50
N ALA A 1224 -3.52 15.91 -15.07
CA ALA A 1224 -3.43 16.13 -16.51
C ALA A 1224 -2.64 14.99 -17.19
N GLU A 1225 -1.46 14.64 -16.66
CA GLU A 1225 -0.72 13.44 -17.08
C GLU A 1225 -1.57 12.18 -16.95
N ALA A 1226 -2.21 11.96 -15.78
CA ALA A 1226 -3.03 10.78 -15.54
C ALA A 1226 -4.21 10.70 -16.51
N MET A 1227 -4.81 11.83 -16.90
CA MET A 1227 -5.83 11.87 -17.95
C MET A 1227 -5.26 11.54 -19.34
N ILE A 1228 -4.06 12.03 -19.68
CA ILE A 1228 -3.39 11.74 -20.95
C ILE A 1228 -3.03 10.25 -21.04
N VAL A 1229 -2.44 9.67 -19.99
CA VAL A 1229 -2.08 8.25 -19.93
C VAL A 1229 -3.31 7.34 -19.92
N ASN A 1230 -4.34 7.65 -19.13
CA ASN A 1230 -5.56 6.83 -19.12
C ASN A 1230 -6.31 6.94 -20.46
N GLY A 1231 -6.33 8.11 -21.10
CA GLY A 1231 -6.85 8.28 -22.46
C GLY A 1231 -6.03 7.51 -23.50
N PHE A 1232 -4.71 7.49 -23.37
CA PHE A 1232 -3.81 6.70 -24.21
C PHE A 1232 -4.07 5.20 -24.10
N LEU A 1233 -4.32 4.68 -22.89
CA LEU A 1233 -4.60 3.27 -22.62
C LEU A 1233 -6.04 2.85 -22.92
N GLU A 1234 -7.00 3.79 -22.92
CA GLU A 1234 -8.45 3.56 -23.07
C GLU A 1234 -8.84 2.53 -24.17
N PRO A 1235 -8.25 2.53 -25.38
CA PRO A 1235 -8.61 1.58 -26.44
C PRO A 1235 -8.34 0.11 -26.10
N VAL A 1236 -7.36 -0.17 -25.23
CA VAL A 1236 -7.06 -1.53 -24.76
C VAL A 1236 -7.87 -1.86 -23.50
N MET A 1237 -8.07 -0.87 -22.62
CA MET A 1237 -8.84 -1.01 -21.39
C MET A 1237 -10.32 -1.37 -21.63
N LYS A 1238 -10.89 -0.96 -22.77
CA LYS A 1238 -12.25 -1.33 -23.21
C LYS A 1238 -12.41 -2.79 -23.63
N GLU A 1239 -11.33 -3.42 -24.09
CA GLU A 1239 -11.33 -4.81 -24.59
C GLU A 1239 -10.92 -5.83 -23.52
N ILE A 1240 -10.37 -5.35 -22.40
CA ILE A 1240 -10.07 -6.12 -21.19
C ILE A 1240 -11.36 -6.25 -20.36
N PRO A 1241 -11.67 -7.44 -19.80
CA PRO A 1241 -12.79 -7.60 -18.88
C PRO A 1241 -12.66 -6.68 -17.66
N PHE A 1242 -13.79 -6.11 -17.23
CA PHE A 1242 -13.81 -4.93 -16.36
C PHE A 1242 -13.08 -5.12 -15.02
N GLU A 1243 -13.06 -6.34 -14.44
CA GLU A 1243 -12.25 -6.64 -13.25
C GLU A 1243 -10.75 -6.35 -13.45
N TYR A 1244 -10.16 -6.85 -14.54
CA TYR A 1244 -8.74 -6.63 -14.86
C TYR A 1244 -8.46 -5.19 -15.35
N ALA A 1245 -9.45 -4.52 -15.96
CA ALA A 1245 -9.34 -3.10 -16.28
C ALA A 1245 -9.28 -2.22 -15.02
N ILE A 1246 -9.96 -2.60 -13.93
CA ILE A 1246 -9.81 -1.91 -12.63
C ILE A 1246 -8.42 -2.14 -12.04
N GLU A 1247 -7.95 -3.40 -12.04
CA GLU A 1247 -6.60 -3.73 -11.54
C GLU A 1247 -5.51 -2.97 -12.34
N MET A 1248 -5.61 -2.97 -13.66
CA MET A 1248 -4.70 -2.24 -14.54
C MET A 1248 -4.77 -0.72 -14.33
N ASN A 1249 -5.95 -0.12 -14.14
CA ASN A 1249 -6.07 1.31 -13.78
C ASN A 1249 -5.41 1.63 -12.43
N ARG A 1250 -5.56 0.75 -11.42
CA ARG A 1250 -4.91 0.93 -10.11
C ARG A 1250 -3.39 0.83 -10.23
N LEU A 1251 -2.90 -0.16 -10.97
CA LEU A 1251 -1.47 -0.35 -11.24
C LEU A 1251 -0.87 0.84 -12.01
N VAL A 1252 -1.58 1.38 -13.00
CA VAL A 1252 -1.17 2.60 -13.72
C VAL A 1252 -1.13 3.81 -12.78
N ASN A 1253 -2.20 4.09 -12.03
CA ASN A 1253 -2.24 5.23 -11.12
C ASN A 1253 -1.13 5.17 -10.06
N LEU A 1254 -0.83 3.99 -9.51
CA LEU A 1254 0.27 3.76 -8.56
C LEU A 1254 1.67 4.10 -9.09
N GLU A 1255 1.87 4.14 -10.41
CA GLU A 1255 3.15 4.49 -11.06
C GLU A 1255 3.15 5.92 -11.63
N MET A 1256 2.00 6.57 -11.61
CA MET A 1256 1.81 7.97 -11.99
C MET A 1256 1.88 8.95 -10.81
N GLU A 1257 1.72 8.48 -9.57
CA GLU A 1257 1.83 9.26 -8.31
C GLU A 1257 3.25 9.82 -8.01
N GLY A 1258 4.05 10.12 -9.03
CA GLY A 1258 5.42 10.65 -8.91
C GLY A 1258 5.86 11.56 -10.07
N SER A 1259 4.91 12.21 -10.75
CA SER A 1259 5.15 12.98 -11.99
C SER A 1259 5.25 14.51 -11.83
N VAL A 1260 5.62 15.06 -10.66
CA VAL A 1260 5.74 16.53 -10.51
C VAL A 1260 6.95 16.92 -9.63
N GLY A 1261 7.81 17.80 -10.18
CA GLY A 1261 8.71 18.75 -9.47
C GLY A 1261 9.71 18.25 -8.44
#